data_AF-A0A1G7T3R3-F1
#
_entry.id   AF-A0A1G7T3R3-F1
#
_cell.length_a   1.000
_cell.length_b   1.000
_cell.length_c   1.000
_cell.angle_alpha   90.00
_cell.angle_beta   90.00
_cell.angle_gamma   90.00
#
_symmetry.space_group_name_H-M   'P 1'
#
loop_
_entity.id
_entity.type
_entity.pdbx_description
1 polymer ?
#
loop_
_entity_poly.entity_id
_entity_poly.type
_entity_poly.pdbx_seq_one_letter_code
_entity_poly.pdbx_strand_id
1 'polypeptide(L)'
;MIVRQASPTMIQQQLYTRERSGIFRGTEGFDTVAASDGLDSVFIKKQLHPFCGYDAPAELTSRGEKEVSSYPSAVHLFHTDGGDTVLGRSIYQPVDFTGLRSAFLTHNYVIPPARQDEVVTDYRSYLEADYAEKYYTEIGRQLPELDHIPQSSQNQQITENSPSGLTTEKLLQELKLDEKGFKQLLFAVMTAVGEGRKKVYVALDVPAEQISEYALALLKVLFASLPFEQRRRFGFVTFAKEPQSRKYIHLQFVERGSLRSNDRGIEKEYVFDLASGRMPQDEVDEEKQPYLDFVWHAIGELERLEDFHRFADEMLLEMDPQRRALLSSYHELCVFYKIEADHWDLYENHKITVLRGLLGYLESPGALDSRIRLNDIFLAAFDREFDRMKQQNMTELAVVECFKDYYRLESRNYGPKFINYLIHAINNALSGGKMDLGYSLYSLVESQSELSRTFFGTVLKHGELSSKLFEPYMKTKLDDAQGSKEVLNVVHSWVVAHPDLLRSTYFKNDAVASLSGKLRKEQRLLSAVHMALETIRKWERTPLTDSGITMADSELTELLSLEAKRLLLNELDLDKLTQDQVTSAAFLGGVDAFAGLQLEGKQRSHATMLRALYEWFAQREPTEDIFRKLSSDDLERIQGLGRKWLQSSIEVVQFGRIVLAFYQNSKSGPVDYSKVLDYLQRYAKDKEKIYEFILWSQGHSYFAQSGGIAPGYSLALRSYFKKHDRDAFKSKDYRIRYFDKAGAPLAKVLAEARLELSSPLKRFLVQNGKKVRVTLLVLVSSLVVIAGILLVMQQQGMFGPKATVEVTPPPAPVAEPELLVYADNVAGEDGNDTTSLVFLFTQVEQCKVFSPSQLTIESPNQTAQQYTNLKYDLNCTADSTGTGNLEETDPSGEVNGTQKDGTANNDTATTTGISDGIDANSAPETEGGEAKEPEGKQDAEPSPDTGTDATLTDPSNASDSNKSDSVVEDGSKESVPTSRVIVSLGMKVDVPVGSEIKIGDQSFTVITREEAESKIVSANQLDK
;
A
#
# COMPACT_ATOMS: atom_id res chain seq x y z
N MET A 1 32.01 11.22 57.13
CA MET A 1 31.45 9.85 57.04
C MET A 1 31.86 9.30 55.68
N ILE A 2 32.51 8.13 55.64
CA ILE A 2 32.85 7.48 54.37
C ILE A 2 31.68 6.57 54.03
N VAL A 3 30.98 6.86 52.93
CA VAL A 3 30.01 5.92 52.36
C VAL A 3 30.82 4.79 51.73
N ARG A 4 30.82 3.62 52.37
CA ARG A 4 31.17 2.38 51.67
C ARG A 4 30.02 2.06 50.73
N GLN A 5 30.30 1.92 49.45
CA GLN A 5 29.34 1.33 48.51
C GLN A 5 29.27 -0.17 48.80
N ALA A 6 28.09 -0.76 48.64
CA ALA A 6 27.89 -2.20 48.81
C ALA A 6 28.82 -2.98 47.85
N SER A 7 29.28 -4.14 48.28
CA SER A 7 30.06 -5.04 47.42
C SER A 7 29.12 -5.66 46.39
N PRO A 8 29.35 -5.53 45.06
CA PRO A 8 28.37 -5.90 44.02
C PRO A 8 28.09 -7.42 43.89
N THR A 9 28.70 -8.23 44.75
CA THR A 9 28.59 -9.70 44.79
C THR A 9 28.07 -10.23 46.13
N MET A 10 27.90 -9.39 47.15
CA MET A 10 27.54 -9.84 48.50
C MET A 10 26.04 -9.80 48.74
N ILE A 11 25.49 -10.88 49.29
CA ILE A 11 24.09 -10.96 49.71
C ILE A 11 23.92 -10.11 50.98
N GLN A 12 22.93 -9.23 50.98
CA GLN A 12 22.62 -8.36 52.11
C GLN A 12 21.45 -8.91 52.93
N GLN A 13 21.31 -8.49 54.18
CA GLN A 13 20.30 -8.99 55.13
C GLN A 13 19.49 -7.86 55.78
N GLN A 14 18.22 -8.12 56.11
CA GLN A 14 17.34 -7.24 56.87
C GLN A 14 16.44 -8.04 57.83
N LEU A 15 16.43 -7.68 59.12
CA LEU A 15 15.47 -8.16 60.12
C LEU A 15 14.44 -7.06 60.44
N TYR A 16 13.16 -7.43 60.42
CA TYR A 16 12.03 -6.54 60.73
C TYR A 16 11.09 -7.20 61.74
N THR A 17 10.78 -6.51 62.82
CA THR A 17 9.85 -6.99 63.86
C THR A 17 9.36 -5.83 64.74
N ARG A 18 8.57 -6.13 65.76
CA ARG A 18 8.08 -5.17 66.77
C ARG A 18 9.07 -5.09 67.93
N GLU A 19 9.67 -3.91 68.13
CA GLU A 19 10.71 -3.69 69.14
C GLU A 19 10.61 -2.28 69.75
N ARG A 20 11.33 -2.02 70.85
CA ARG A 20 11.44 -0.71 71.53
C ARG A 20 11.93 0.42 70.63
N SER A 21 12.74 0.09 69.62
CA SER A 21 13.26 1.02 68.62
C SER A 21 13.84 0.25 67.43
N GLY A 22 13.70 0.78 66.22
CA GLY A 22 14.38 0.29 65.03
C GLY A 22 15.43 1.26 64.50
N ILE A 23 15.91 1.00 63.28
CA ILE A 23 16.87 1.83 62.54
C ILE A 23 16.25 3.18 62.16
N PHE A 24 14.95 3.24 61.85
CA PHE A 24 14.28 4.44 61.37
C PHE A 24 13.37 5.10 62.41
N ARG A 25 12.93 4.37 63.45
CA ARG A 25 12.04 4.86 64.50
C ARG A 25 12.67 4.66 65.89
N GLY A 26 12.82 5.77 66.64
CA GLY A 26 13.29 5.76 68.03
C GLY A 26 12.23 5.41 69.07
N THR A 27 11.07 4.91 68.65
CA THR A 27 9.90 4.61 69.50
C THR A 27 9.43 3.19 69.25
N GLU A 28 8.67 2.64 70.20
CA GLU A 28 8.00 1.33 70.07
C GLU A 28 7.21 1.22 68.76
N GLY A 29 7.39 0.10 68.06
CA GLY A 29 6.60 -0.24 66.88
C GLY A 29 7.24 -1.31 66.02
N PHE A 30 6.60 -1.63 64.90
CA PHE A 30 7.21 -2.38 63.82
C PHE A 30 8.16 -1.48 63.02
N ASP A 31 9.41 -1.92 62.86
CA ASP A 31 10.44 -1.27 62.05
C ASP A 31 11.56 -2.29 61.71
N THR A 32 12.49 -1.92 60.83
CA THR A 32 13.74 -2.67 60.66
C THR A 32 14.56 -2.57 61.94
N VAL A 33 14.87 -3.70 62.59
CA VAL A 33 15.68 -3.74 63.82
C VAL A 33 17.17 -3.86 63.54
N ALA A 34 17.54 -4.60 62.49
CA ALA A 34 18.92 -4.77 62.03
C ALA A 34 18.98 -4.92 60.50
N ALA A 35 20.06 -4.44 59.88
CA ALA A 35 20.31 -4.57 58.43
C ALA A 35 21.81 -4.57 58.11
N SER A 36 22.21 -5.07 56.94
CA SER A 36 23.58 -4.96 56.42
C SER A 36 23.90 -3.54 55.94
N ASP A 37 25.15 -3.10 56.08
CA ASP A 37 25.61 -1.74 55.72
C ASP A 37 25.38 -1.38 54.24
N GLY A 38 25.34 -2.37 53.34
CA GLY A 38 25.11 -2.17 51.91
C GLY A 38 23.67 -1.83 51.52
N LEU A 39 22.68 -1.98 52.42
CA LEU A 39 21.28 -1.68 52.11
C LEU A 39 20.92 -0.20 52.34
N ASP A 40 20.53 0.47 51.25
CA ASP A 40 20.00 1.83 51.36
C ASP A 40 18.66 1.90 52.11
N SER A 41 18.52 2.97 52.89
CA SER A 41 17.34 3.31 53.67
C SER A 41 16.06 3.55 52.86
N VAL A 42 16.16 3.96 51.59
CA VAL A 42 15.01 4.12 50.69
C VAL A 42 14.64 2.78 50.06
N PHE A 43 15.62 1.95 49.69
CA PHE A 43 15.37 0.57 49.24
C PHE A 43 14.62 -0.23 50.32
N ILE A 44 15.10 -0.24 51.56
CA ILE A 44 14.45 -0.95 52.68
C ILE A 44 12.98 -0.48 52.85
N LYS A 45 12.74 0.84 52.83
CA LYS A 45 11.40 1.42 53.06
C LYS A 45 10.43 1.27 51.88
N LYS A 46 10.93 1.23 50.64
CA LYS A 46 10.08 1.17 49.43
C LYS A 46 9.92 -0.23 48.85
N GLN A 47 10.96 -1.07 48.92
CA GLN A 47 10.95 -2.41 48.32
C GLN A 47 10.74 -3.51 49.37
N LEU A 48 11.36 -3.42 50.56
CA LEU A 48 11.29 -4.51 51.56
C LEU A 48 10.12 -4.37 52.55
N HIS A 49 9.89 -3.17 53.10
CA HIS A 49 8.80 -2.93 54.07
C HIS A 49 7.40 -3.37 53.60
N PRO A 50 7.00 -3.26 52.30
CA PRO A 50 5.71 -3.78 51.83
C PRO A 50 5.52 -5.30 51.95
N PHE A 51 6.59 -6.08 52.12
CA PHE A 51 6.55 -7.53 52.30
C PHE A 51 6.82 -7.96 53.76
N CYS A 52 7.22 -7.01 54.62
CA CYS A 52 7.43 -7.22 56.05
C CYS A 52 6.08 -7.26 56.80
N GLY A 53 5.32 -8.33 56.58
CA GLY A 53 4.00 -8.55 57.19
C GLY A 53 3.70 -10.04 57.36
N TYR A 54 2.79 -10.34 58.30
CA TYR A 54 2.25 -11.68 58.53
C TYR A 54 0.87 -11.59 59.20
N ASP A 55 -0.13 -12.25 58.60
CA ASP A 55 -1.48 -12.40 59.16
C ASP A 55 -1.72 -13.87 59.49
N ALA A 56 -2.02 -14.19 60.74
CA ALA A 56 -2.23 -15.58 61.18
C ALA A 56 -3.48 -16.22 60.53
N PRO A 57 -3.44 -17.52 60.19
CA PRO A 57 -4.59 -18.24 59.65
C PRO A 57 -5.83 -18.11 60.53
N ALA A 58 -7.00 -17.95 59.91
CA ALA A 58 -8.29 -17.97 60.57
C ALA A 58 -8.55 -19.32 61.29
N GLU A 59 -8.18 -20.45 60.69
CA GLU A 59 -8.36 -21.79 61.27
C GLU A 59 -7.61 -21.91 62.62
N LEU A 60 -6.30 -21.61 62.63
CA LEU A 60 -5.45 -21.64 63.84
C LEU A 60 -5.87 -20.59 64.88
N THR A 61 -6.26 -19.40 64.44
CA THR A 61 -6.73 -18.33 65.34
C THR A 61 -8.07 -18.69 65.98
N SER A 62 -8.99 -19.32 65.24
CA SER A 62 -10.33 -19.68 65.73
C SER A 62 -10.30 -20.80 66.78
N ARG A 63 -9.38 -21.77 66.63
CA ARG A 63 -9.17 -22.84 67.62
C ARG A 63 -8.35 -22.41 68.84
N GLY A 64 -7.82 -21.18 68.85
CA GLY A 64 -7.01 -20.65 69.95
C GLY A 64 -5.66 -21.35 70.07
N GLU A 65 -5.01 -21.63 68.94
CA GLU A 65 -3.70 -22.29 68.89
C GLU A 65 -2.63 -21.52 69.67
N LYS A 66 -1.67 -22.26 70.23
CA LYS A 66 -0.58 -21.74 71.06
C LYS A 66 0.79 -22.28 70.68
N GLU A 67 0.85 -23.42 70.00
CA GLU A 67 2.10 -23.96 69.52
C GLU A 67 2.60 -23.13 68.33
N VAL A 68 3.81 -22.57 68.44
CA VAL A 68 4.34 -21.62 67.45
C VAL A 68 4.70 -22.33 66.16
N SER A 69 5.20 -23.57 66.27
CA SER A 69 5.54 -24.41 65.12
C SER A 69 4.33 -24.83 64.27
N SER A 70 3.10 -24.68 64.78
CA SER A 70 1.87 -24.90 63.99
C SER A 70 1.52 -23.75 63.03
N TYR A 71 2.17 -22.59 63.12
CA TYR A 71 1.85 -21.45 62.25
C TYR A 71 2.71 -21.46 60.95
N PRO A 72 2.08 -21.49 59.76
CA PRO A 72 2.79 -21.63 58.48
C PRO A 72 3.69 -20.42 58.20
N SER A 73 4.99 -20.63 57.92
CA SER A 73 5.88 -19.51 57.60
C SER A 73 5.67 -18.98 56.18
N ALA A 74 5.43 -17.69 56.01
CA ALA A 74 5.27 -17.04 54.71
C ALA A 74 6.64 -16.74 54.09
N VAL A 75 7.19 -17.69 53.35
CA VAL A 75 8.34 -17.49 52.47
C VAL A 75 7.88 -16.73 51.23
N HIS A 76 8.68 -15.78 50.75
CA HIS A 76 8.41 -14.99 49.55
C HIS A 76 9.69 -14.75 48.75
N LEU A 77 9.55 -14.69 47.44
CA LEU A 77 10.62 -14.32 46.52
C LEU A 77 10.09 -13.33 45.49
N PHE A 78 10.86 -12.29 45.18
CA PHE A 78 10.57 -11.39 44.06
C PHE A 78 11.82 -10.71 43.50
N HIS A 79 11.74 -10.29 42.24
CA HIS A 79 12.77 -9.49 41.58
C HIS A 79 12.33 -8.03 41.49
N THR A 80 13.22 -7.08 41.81
CA THR A 80 12.92 -5.65 41.79
C THR A 80 13.16 -5.02 40.41
N ASP A 81 12.67 -3.79 40.19
CA ASP A 81 12.98 -3.00 38.98
C ASP A 81 14.50 -2.78 38.76
N GLY A 82 15.33 -2.93 39.81
CA GLY A 82 16.79 -2.79 39.76
C GLY A 82 17.54 -4.10 39.46
N GLY A 83 16.83 -5.23 39.33
CA GLY A 83 17.40 -6.57 39.16
C GLY A 83 17.78 -7.29 40.45
N ASP A 84 17.78 -6.60 41.61
CA ASP A 84 17.98 -7.25 42.92
C ASP A 84 16.87 -8.27 43.15
N THR A 85 17.24 -9.47 43.58
CA THR A 85 16.30 -10.53 43.97
C THR A 85 16.16 -10.56 45.49
N VAL A 86 14.95 -10.39 45.99
CA VAL A 86 14.61 -10.44 47.41
C VAL A 86 14.04 -11.82 47.72
N LEU A 87 14.60 -12.49 48.73
CA LEU A 87 14.16 -13.78 49.25
C LEU A 87 13.96 -13.64 50.76
N GLY A 88 12.73 -13.80 51.25
CA GLY A 88 12.38 -13.53 52.63
C GLY A 88 11.43 -14.53 53.27
N ARG A 89 11.41 -14.57 54.60
CA ARG A 89 10.52 -15.43 55.40
C ARG A 89 9.91 -14.62 56.54
N SER A 90 8.58 -14.55 56.59
CA SER A 90 7.82 -14.03 57.72
C SER A 90 7.25 -15.17 58.58
N ILE A 91 7.38 -15.05 59.90
CA ILE A 91 6.88 -16.04 60.88
C ILE A 91 6.06 -15.39 61.99
N TYR A 92 5.09 -16.13 62.50
CA TYR A 92 4.32 -15.74 63.68
C TYR A 92 5.19 -15.65 64.94
N GLN A 93 4.92 -14.67 65.80
CA GLN A 93 5.46 -14.61 67.15
C GLN A 93 4.30 -14.47 68.15
N PRO A 94 4.14 -15.38 69.13
CA PRO A 94 3.03 -15.32 70.08
C PRO A 94 3.14 -14.15 71.05
N VAL A 95 4.36 -13.65 71.28
CA VAL A 95 4.66 -12.49 72.12
C VAL A 95 5.76 -11.62 71.49
N ASP A 96 5.58 -10.31 71.58
CA ASP A 96 6.57 -9.28 71.27
C ASP A 96 7.55 -9.05 72.46
N PHE A 97 8.44 -8.07 72.31
CA PHE A 97 9.41 -7.66 73.34
C PHE A 97 8.78 -7.24 74.69
N THR A 98 7.46 -7.02 74.77
CA THR A 98 6.74 -6.71 76.02
C THR A 98 6.22 -7.96 76.73
N GLY A 99 6.07 -9.09 76.01
CA GLY A 99 5.41 -10.28 76.52
C GLY A 99 3.87 -10.24 76.46
N LEU A 100 3.26 -9.18 75.92
CA LEU A 100 1.82 -8.90 76.07
C LEU A 100 0.98 -9.00 74.79
N ARG A 101 1.61 -9.05 73.62
CA ARG A 101 0.94 -8.99 72.30
C ARG A 101 1.64 -9.88 71.30
N SER A 102 0.90 -10.54 70.42
CA SER A 102 1.50 -11.22 69.28
C SER A 102 2.11 -10.22 68.28
N ALA A 103 3.09 -10.71 67.54
CA ALA A 103 3.82 -9.97 66.51
C ALA A 103 4.26 -10.95 65.40
N PHE A 104 5.21 -10.52 64.59
CA PHE A 104 5.89 -11.35 63.61
C PHE A 104 7.34 -10.92 63.47
N LEU A 105 8.17 -11.82 62.95
CA LEU A 105 9.52 -11.53 62.48
C LEU A 105 9.58 -11.80 60.98
N THR A 106 10.13 -10.85 60.23
CA THR A 106 10.52 -11.05 58.84
C THR A 106 12.04 -10.98 58.73
N HIS A 107 12.63 -12.00 58.11
CA HIS A 107 14.04 -11.97 57.68
C HIS A 107 14.12 -11.99 56.15
N ASN A 108 14.80 -11.01 55.57
CA ASN A 108 14.94 -10.85 54.12
C ASN A 108 16.41 -10.87 53.72
N TYR A 109 16.74 -11.71 52.73
CA TYR A 109 17.97 -11.67 51.95
C TYR A 109 17.75 -10.82 50.69
N VAL A 110 18.77 -10.04 50.31
CA VAL A 110 18.79 -9.28 49.05
C VAL A 110 20.02 -9.73 48.26
N ILE A 111 19.76 -10.39 47.14
CA ILE A 111 20.75 -11.04 46.27
C ILE A 111 20.97 -10.12 45.06
N PRO A 112 22.22 -9.68 44.80
CA PRO A 112 22.50 -8.70 43.74
C PRO A 112 22.29 -9.29 42.33
N PRO A 113 22.07 -8.46 41.29
CA PRO A 113 21.73 -8.93 39.94
C PRO A 113 22.81 -9.83 39.33
N ALA A 114 24.08 -9.61 39.69
CA ALA A 114 25.23 -10.42 39.25
C ALA A 114 25.20 -11.89 39.72
N ARG A 115 24.21 -12.27 40.54
CA ARG A 115 24.02 -13.61 41.11
C ARG A 115 22.64 -14.20 40.77
N GLN A 116 21.90 -13.59 39.85
CA GLN A 116 20.55 -14.04 39.50
C GLN A 116 20.54 -15.47 38.94
N ASP A 117 21.56 -15.89 38.19
CA ASP A 117 21.65 -17.24 37.64
C ASP A 117 21.90 -18.33 38.71
N GLU A 118 22.43 -17.98 39.90
CA GLU A 118 22.46 -18.91 41.05
C GLU A 118 21.03 -19.27 41.48
N VAL A 119 20.12 -18.27 41.53
CA VAL A 119 18.70 -18.47 41.88
C VAL A 119 17.95 -19.24 40.79
N VAL A 120 18.36 -19.13 39.52
CA VAL A 120 17.76 -19.83 38.36
C VAL A 120 18.13 -21.31 38.34
N THR A 121 19.40 -21.62 38.64
CA THR A 121 19.96 -22.97 38.49
C THR A 121 19.94 -23.77 39.80
N ASP A 122 20.37 -23.16 40.91
CA ASP A 122 20.34 -23.76 42.25
C ASP A 122 19.09 -23.31 43.06
N TYR A 123 17.96 -23.16 42.35
CA TYR A 123 16.69 -22.70 42.91
C TYR A 123 16.26 -23.47 44.17
N ARG A 124 16.65 -24.74 44.30
CA ARG A 124 16.35 -25.58 45.47
C ARG A 124 17.00 -25.06 46.75
N SER A 125 18.28 -24.72 46.71
CA SER A 125 19.01 -24.18 47.85
C SER A 125 18.44 -22.82 48.29
N TYR A 126 17.96 -22.00 47.35
CA TYR A 126 17.26 -20.75 47.68
C TYR A 126 15.85 -20.99 48.27
N LEU A 127 15.11 -22.02 47.84
CA LEU A 127 13.82 -22.39 48.44
C LEU A 127 13.94 -23.07 49.82
N GLU A 128 15.10 -23.67 50.13
CA GLU A 128 15.40 -24.35 51.40
C GLU A 128 16.28 -23.53 52.36
N ALA A 129 16.53 -22.26 52.05
CA ALA A 129 17.39 -21.37 52.81
C ALA A 129 17.01 -21.28 54.31
N ASP A 130 18.02 -21.16 55.16
CA ASP A 130 17.85 -20.96 56.60
C ASP A 130 17.54 -19.48 56.92
N TYR A 131 16.83 -19.22 58.03
CA TYR A 131 16.41 -17.88 58.44
C TYR A 131 16.37 -17.72 59.96
N ALA A 132 16.65 -16.52 60.45
CA ALA A 132 16.54 -16.21 61.88
C ALA A 132 15.09 -16.36 62.39
N GLU A 133 14.86 -17.29 63.32
CA GLU A 133 13.55 -17.48 63.96
C GLU A 133 13.24 -16.46 65.06
N LYS A 134 14.28 -15.84 65.63
CA LYS A 134 14.19 -14.89 66.74
C LYS A 134 15.23 -13.79 66.57
N TYR A 135 14.84 -12.56 66.88
CA TYR A 135 15.76 -11.45 67.03
C TYR A 135 16.28 -11.41 68.47
N TYR A 136 17.60 -11.29 68.63
CA TYR A 136 18.27 -11.09 69.91
C TYR A 136 18.94 -9.73 69.89
N THR A 137 18.72 -8.90 70.91
CA THR A 137 19.29 -7.54 70.99
C THR A 137 20.82 -7.52 71.03
N GLU A 138 21.44 -8.64 71.38
CA GLU A 138 22.89 -8.89 71.34
C GLU A 138 23.48 -8.89 69.92
N ILE A 139 22.66 -9.14 68.88
CA ILE A 139 23.04 -9.02 67.47
C ILE A 139 23.31 -7.54 67.10
N GLY A 140 22.67 -6.60 67.80
CA GLY A 140 22.73 -5.19 67.48
C GLY A 140 21.96 -4.81 66.21
N ARG A 141 22.25 -3.62 65.68
CA ARG A 141 21.53 -3.02 64.53
C ARG A 141 22.17 -3.30 63.17
N GLN A 142 23.31 -3.98 63.14
CA GLN A 142 24.12 -4.22 61.94
C GLN A 142 24.26 -5.72 61.70
N LEU A 143 23.89 -6.18 60.51
CA LEU A 143 24.05 -7.57 60.07
C LEU A 143 25.29 -7.70 59.17
N PRO A 144 25.96 -8.86 59.15
CA PRO A 144 27.02 -9.11 58.18
C PRO A 144 26.45 -9.14 56.75
N GLU A 145 27.31 -8.85 55.78
CA GLU A 145 27.09 -9.23 54.37
C GLU A 145 27.52 -10.70 54.19
N LEU A 146 26.91 -11.44 53.25
CA LEU A 146 27.11 -12.89 53.08
C LEU A 146 27.63 -13.27 51.70
N ASP A 147 28.61 -14.18 51.68
CA ASP A 147 29.12 -14.82 50.45
C ASP A 147 28.12 -15.82 49.83
N HIS A 148 27.29 -16.49 50.63
CA HIS A 148 26.33 -17.50 50.18
C HIS A 148 25.02 -17.44 50.99
N ILE A 149 23.92 -17.98 50.43
CA ILE A 149 22.65 -18.11 51.15
C ILE A 149 22.80 -19.18 52.26
N PRO A 150 22.39 -18.92 53.52
CA PRO A 150 22.56 -19.88 54.61
C PRO A 150 21.78 -21.19 54.40
N GLN A 151 22.37 -22.31 54.80
CA GLN A 151 21.80 -23.66 54.72
C GLN A 151 21.88 -24.35 56.08
N SER A 152 20.76 -24.87 56.58
CA SER A 152 20.72 -25.59 57.86
C SER A 152 20.97 -27.08 57.67
N SER A 153 21.95 -27.64 58.39
CA SER A 153 22.18 -29.09 58.43
C SER A 153 21.01 -29.89 59.03
N GLN A 154 20.09 -29.23 59.74
CA GLN A 154 18.87 -29.88 60.26
C GLN A 154 17.78 -29.99 59.18
N ASN A 155 17.72 -29.05 58.22
CA ASN A 155 16.72 -29.09 57.15
C ASN A 155 16.82 -30.40 56.36
N GLN A 156 18.03 -30.89 56.05
CA GLN A 156 18.24 -32.09 55.24
C GLN A 156 17.49 -33.34 55.77
N GLN A 157 17.45 -33.57 57.09
CA GLN A 157 16.72 -34.71 57.68
C GLN A 157 15.20 -34.46 57.80
N ILE A 158 14.79 -33.20 57.83
CA ILE A 158 13.37 -32.81 57.83
C ILE A 158 12.81 -32.93 56.40
N THR A 159 13.55 -32.47 55.39
CA THR A 159 13.18 -32.54 53.97
C THR A 159 12.88 -33.97 53.50
N GLU A 160 13.59 -34.99 54.01
CA GLU A 160 13.29 -36.42 53.73
C GLU A 160 11.92 -36.90 54.27
N ASN A 161 11.35 -36.21 55.28
CA ASN A 161 10.12 -36.60 55.96
C ASN A 161 8.94 -35.63 55.70
N SER A 162 9.21 -34.44 55.15
CA SER A 162 8.23 -33.44 54.71
C SER A 162 7.77 -33.70 53.25
N PRO A 163 6.69 -33.04 52.76
CA PRO A 163 6.22 -33.16 51.38
C PRO A 163 7.27 -32.87 50.28
N SER A 164 8.35 -32.16 50.63
CA SER A 164 9.50 -31.92 49.74
C SER A 164 10.33 -33.17 49.43
N GLY A 165 10.22 -34.26 50.19
CA GLY A 165 10.90 -35.54 49.94
C GLY A 165 10.09 -36.53 49.09
N LEU A 166 8.87 -36.17 48.68
CA LEU A 166 8.02 -36.99 47.82
C LEU A 166 8.54 -36.99 46.37
N THR A 167 8.20 -38.04 45.61
CA THR A 167 8.35 -37.99 44.15
C THR A 167 7.28 -37.09 43.56
N THR A 168 7.55 -36.45 42.42
CA THR A 168 6.68 -35.43 41.82
C THR A 168 5.24 -35.93 41.62
N GLU A 169 5.10 -37.18 41.18
CA GLU A 169 3.79 -37.80 40.90
C GLU A 169 2.96 -37.97 42.18
N LYS A 170 3.60 -38.33 43.30
CA LYS A 170 2.95 -38.47 44.61
C LYS A 170 2.53 -37.12 45.15
N LEU A 171 3.41 -36.12 45.07
CA LEU A 171 3.11 -34.76 45.53
C LEU A 171 1.91 -34.18 44.77
N LEU A 172 1.88 -34.31 43.45
CA LEU A 172 0.75 -33.86 42.63
C LEU A 172 -0.53 -34.65 42.93
N GLN A 173 -0.43 -35.98 43.16
CA GLN A 173 -1.56 -36.81 43.58
C GLN A 173 -2.14 -36.39 44.94
N GLU A 174 -1.30 -36.12 45.94
CA GLU A 174 -1.73 -35.64 47.26
C GLU A 174 -2.37 -34.25 47.19
N LEU A 175 -1.86 -33.38 46.31
CA LEU A 175 -2.44 -32.06 46.01
C LEU A 175 -3.65 -32.10 45.06
N LYS A 176 -4.08 -33.29 44.61
CA LYS A 176 -5.19 -33.50 43.66
C LYS A 176 -5.00 -32.79 42.31
N LEU A 177 -3.75 -32.58 41.89
CA LEU A 177 -3.39 -32.06 40.58
C LEU A 177 -3.17 -33.24 39.62
N ASP A 178 -4.11 -33.42 38.69
CA ASP A 178 -3.95 -34.32 37.55
C ASP A 178 -3.19 -33.64 36.39
N GLU A 179 -3.05 -34.33 35.26
CA GLU A 179 -2.38 -33.79 34.06
C GLU A 179 -2.99 -32.45 33.61
N LYS A 180 -4.32 -32.33 33.66
CA LYS A 180 -5.03 -31.13 33.21
C LYS A 180 -4.84 -29.99 34.22
N GLY A 181 -5.07 -30.24 35.51
CA GLY A 181 -4.89 -29.26 36.57
C GLY A 181 -3.45 -28.75 36.68
N PHE A 182 -2.46 -29.63 36.51
CA PHE A 182 -1.05 -29.23 36.49
C PHE A 182 -0.69 -28.40 35.25
N LYS A 183 -1.09 -28.83 34.03
CA LYS A 183 -0.87 -28.03 32.81
C LYS A 183 -1.55 -26.66 32.89
N GLN A 184 -2.78 -26.59 33.43
CA GLN A 184 -3.49 -25.33 33.67
C GLN A 184 -2.75 -24.44 34.68
N LEU A 185 -2.25 -24.99 35.79
CA LEU A 185 -1.47 -24.23 36.78
C LEU A 185 -0.16 -23.70 36.18
N LEU A 186 0.56 -24.53 35.42
CA LEU A 186 1.79 -24.11 34.74
C LEU A 186 1.50 -23.03 33.69
N PHE A 187 0.48 -23.21 32.84
CA PHE A 187 0.02 -22.19 31.88
C PHE A 187 -0.29 -20.85 32.57
N ALA A 188 -1.04 -20.88 33.68
CA ALA A 188 -1.39 -19.70 34.46
C ALA A 188 -0.15 -18.99 35.03
N VAL A 189 0.80 -19.74 35.59
CA VAL A 189 2.06 -19.20 36.13
C VAL A 189 2.94 -18.62 35.01
N MET A 190 3.12 -19.34 33.90
CA MET A 190 3.91 -18.88 32.75
C MET A 190 3.30 -17.63 32.11
N THR A 191 1.97 -17.54 32.01
CA THR A 191 1.28 -16.37 31.47
C THR A 191 1.32 -15.19 32.45
N ALA A 192 1.17 -15.43 33.76
CA ALA A 192 1.33 -14.40 34.78
C ALA A 192 2.74 -13.79 34.79
N VAL A 193 3.79 -14.61 34.64
CA VAL A 193 5.20 -14.17 34.56
C VAL A 193 5.54 -13.54 33.21
N GLY A 194 4.99 -14.07 32.12
CA GLY A 194 5.26 -13.62 30.75
C GLY A 194 4.59 -12.29 30.39
N GLU A 195 3.30 -12.15 30.70
CA GLU A 195 2.51 -10.95 30.35
C GLU A 195 2.30 -9.97 31.52
N GLY A 196 2.45 -10.42 32.77
CA GLY A 196 2.24 -9.58 33.96
C GLY A 196 0.78 -9.18 34.25
N ARG A 197 -0.17 -9.55 33.38
CA ARG A 197 -1.57 -9.06 33.38
C ARG A 197 -2.46 -9.65 34.47
N LYS A 198 -2.24 -10.92 34.82
CA LYS A 198 -2.99 -11.69 35.81
C LYS A 198 -2.10 -12.16 36.95
N LYS A 199 -2.70 -12.48 38.10
CA LYS A 199 -2.11 -13.20 39.24
C LYS A 199 -2.65 -14.62 39.31
N VAL A 200 -1.90 -15.50 39.98
CA VAL A 200 -2.31 -16.87 40.30
C VAL A 200 -2.50 -17.00 41.80
N TYR A 201 -3.70 -17.35 42.24
CA TYR A 201 -4.01 -17.63 43.64
C TYR A 201 -4.35 -19.12 43.81
N VAL A 202 -3.70 -19.77 44.77
CA VAL A 202 -3.85 -21.22 45.00
C VAL A 202 -4.24 -21.49 46.46
N ALA A 203 -5.39 -22.12 46.67
CA ALA A 203 -5.73 -22.77 47.94
C ALA A 203 -5.50 -24.28 47.81
N LEU A 204 -4.54 -24.79 48.59
CA LEU A 204 -4.23 -26.21 48.69
C LEU A 204 -5.24 -26.90 49.63
N ASP A 205 -5.61 -28.16 49.36
CA ASP A 205 -6.47 -28.93 50.28
C ASP A 205 -5.67 -29.61 51.41
N VAL A 206 -4.96 -28.80 52.18
CA VAL A 206 -4.17 -29.24 53.34
C VAL A 206 -4.55 -28.41 54.58
N PRO A 207 -4.31 -28.90 55.81
CA PRO A 207 -4.49 -28.12 57.03
C PRO A 207 -3.65 -26.85 57.04
N ALA A 208 -4.12 -25.80 57.73
CA ALA A 208 -3.47 -24.49 57.77
C ALA A 208 -1.98 -24.54 58.20
N GLU A 209 -1.62 -25.49 59.06
CA GLU A 209 -0.24 -25.75 59.50
C GLU A 209 0.70 -26.13 58.34
N GLN A 210 0.18 -26.88 57.37
CA GLN A 210 0.99 -27.55 56.33
C GLN A 210 1.09 -26.76 55.02
N ILE A 211 0.32 -25.68 54.85
CA ILE A 211 0.23 -24.91 53.60
C ILE A 211 1.62 -24.54 53.06
N SER A 212 2.50 -24.01 53.90
CA SER A 212 3.84 -23.58 53.46
C SER A 212 4.75 -24.74 53.03
N GLU A 213 4.64 -25.93 53.64
CA GLU A 213 5.47 -27.08 53.27
C GLU A 213 5.08 -27.64 51.89
N TYR A 214 3.78 -27.81 51.65
CA TYR A 214 3.28 -28.24 50.34
C TYR A 214 3.43 -27.15 49.28
N ALA A 215 3.30 -25.87 49.63
CA ALA A 215 3.57 -24.75 48.74
C ALA A 215 5.04 -24.71 48.29
N LEU A 216 6.00 -24.90 49.21
CA LEU A 216 7.42 -25.02 48.88
C LEU A 216 7.72 -26.26 48.03
N ALA A 217 7.08 -27.40 48.32
CA ALA A 217 7.22 -28.61 47.52
C ALA A 217 6.70 -28.40 46.08
N LEU A 218 5.50 -27.83 45.91
CA LEU A 218 4.94 -27.54 44.58
C LEU A 218 5.76 -26.46 43.85
N LEU A 219 6.29 -25.46 44.56
CA LEU A 219 7.20 -24.47 43.98
C LEU A 219 8.47 -25.12 43.41
N LYS A 220 9.05 -26.14 44.04
CA LYS A 220 10.21 -26.87 43.47
C LYS A 220 9.86 -27.52 42.14
N VAL A 221 8.67 -28.09 42.01
CA VAL A 221 8.16 -28.68 40.75
C VAL A 221 7.91 -27.59 39.71
N LEU A 222 7.29 -26.46 40.10
CA LEU A 222 7.05 -25.33 39.20
C LEU A 222 8.36 -24.68 38.72
N PHE A 223 9.33 -24.42 39.60
CA PHE A 223 10.66 -23.93 39.19
C PHE A 223 11.36 -24.91 38.24
N ALA A 224 11.36 -26.21 38.54
CA ALA A 224 11.89 -27.23 37.63
C ALA A 224 11.21 -27.18 36.24
N SER A 225 9.90 -26.93 36.24
CA SER A 225 9.02 -26.83 35.06
C SER A 225 9.01 -25.46 34.36
N LEU A 226 9.76 -24.46 34.86
CA LEU A 226 9.82 -23.12 34.28
C LEU A 226 11.14 -22.92 33.50
N PRO A 227 11.11 -22.32 32.30
CA PRO A 227 12.32 -21.93 31.58
C PRO A 227 13.13 -20.86 32.32
N PHE A 228 14.43 -20.80 32.05
CA PHE A 228 15.37 -19.96 32.81
C PHE A 228 15.01 -18.46 32.80
N GLU A 229 14.65 -17.85 31.66
CA GLU A 229 14.15 -16.47 31.60
C GLU A 229 12.91 -16.24 32.48
N GLN A 230 12.02 -17.23 32.61
CA GLN A 230 10.86 -17.11 33.50
C GLN A 230 11.26 -17.33 34.96
N ARG A 231 12.20 -18.24 35.28
CA ARG A 231 12.80 -18.34 36.63
C ARG A 231 13.45 -17.02 37.07
N ARG A 232 14.04 -16.23 36.15
CA ARG A 232 14.61 -14.89 36.40
C ARG A 232 13.56 -13.80 36.73
N ARG A 233 12.26 -14.08 36.53
CA ARG A 233 11.15 -13.12 36.71
C ARG A 233 10.08 -13.61 37.69
N PHE A 234 10.03 -14.91 37.97
CA PHE A 234 8.99 -15.54 38.78
C PHE A 234 9.09 -15.13 40.25
N GLY A 235 7.96 -14.71 40.83
CA GLY A 235 7.88 -14.25 42.21
C GLY A 235 6.66 -14.85 42.89
N PHE A 236 6.79 -15.22 44.15
CA PHE A 236 5.78 -15.99 44.88
C PHE A 236 5.66 -15.62 46.36
N VAL A 237 4.56 -16.03 46.99
CA VAL A 237 4.39 -16.08 48.46
C VAL A 237 3.75 -17.42 48.87
N THR A 238 4.38 -18.17 49.78
CA THR A 238 3.96 -19.53 50.20
C THR A 238 2.80 -19.59 51.17
N PHE A 239 2.46 -18.47 51.81
CA PHE A 239 1.26 -18.35 52.63
C PHE A 239 0.81 -16.88 52.74
N ALA A 240 -0.49 -16.65 52.55
CA ALA A 240 -1.20 -15.48 53.00
C ALA A 240 -2.62 -15.86 53.46
N LYS A 241 -3.20 -15.07 54.36
CA LYS A 241 -4.54 -15.34 54.89
C LYS A 241 -5.67 -15.12 53.86
N GLU A 242 -5.55 -14.08 53.04
CA GLU A 242 -6.49 -13.71 51.99
C GLU A 242 -5.69 -13.31 50.73
N PRO A 243 -6.26 -13.46 49.51
CA PRO A 243 -5.58 -13.08 48.27
C PRO A 243 -5.30 -11.58 48.21
N GLN A 244 -4.07 -11.19 47.84
CA GLN A 244 -3.61 -9.81 47.81
C GLN A 244 -2.71 -9.58 46.60
N SER A 245 -3.15 -8.71 45.67
CA SER A 245 -2.32 -8.31 44.53
C SER A 245 -1.14 -7.45 45.01
N ARG A 246 0.06 -8.04 45.00
CA ARG A 246 1.33 -7.39 45.36
C ARG A 246 2.20 -7.21 44.12
N LYS A 247 2.98 -6.11 44.05
CA LYS A 247 3.95 -5.91 42.95
C LYS A 247 4.97 -7.06 42.95
N TYR A 248 5.44 -7.44 41.76
CA TYR A 248 6.43 -8.52 41.52
C TYR A 248 6.02 -9.95 41.92
N ILE A 249 4.95 -10.14 42.70
CA ILE A 249 4.39 -11.46 42.99
C ILE A 249 3.51 -11.90 41.82
N HIS A 250 3.66 -13.15 41.41
CA HIS A 250 2.92 -13.78 40.31
C HIS A 250 2.04 -14.92 40.84
N LEU A 251 2.55 -15.71 41.80
CA LEU A 251 1.84 -16.80 42.47
C LEU A 251 1.70 -16.53 43.97
N GLN A 252 0.50 -16.68 44.54
CA GLN A 252 0.27 -16.60 45.98
C GLN A 252 -0.56 -17.77 46.47
N PHE A 253 -0.01 -18.52 47.43
CA PHE A 253 -0.73 -19.55 48.17
C PHE A 253 -1.51 -18.93 49.31
N VAL A 254 -2.77 -19.34 49.48
CA VAL A 254 -3.71 -18.74 50.44
C VAL A 254 -4.44 -19.78 51.30
N GLU A 255 -4.95 -19.32 52.45
CA GLU A 255 -5.74 -20.16 53.36
C GLU A 255 -7.01 -20.73 52.67
N ARG A 256 -7.30 -22.01 52.93
CA ARG A 256 -8.48 -22.70 52.39
C ARG A 256 -9.77 -21.96 52.74
N GLY A 257 -10.63 -21.72 51.75
CA GLY A 257 -11.88 -20.96 51.91
C GLY A 257 -11.75 -19.44 51.86
N SER A 258 -10.54 -18.88 51.72
CA SER A 258 -10.35 -17.44 51.45
C SER A 258 -10.80 -17.02 50.04
N LEU A 259 -10.71 -17.93 49.06
CA LEU A 259 -11.04 -17.72 47.64
C LEU A 259 -12.56 -17.76 47.40
N ARG A 260 -13.28 -16.75 47.89
CA ARG A 260 -14.74 -16.65 47.79
C ARG A 260 -15.21 -16.51 46.33
N SER A 261 -16.23 -17.29 45.94
CA SER A 261 -16.92 -17.06 44.68
C SER A 261 -17.60 -15.69 44.68
N ASN A 262 -17.60 -15.02 43.53
CA ASN A 262 -18.12 -13.65 43.31
C ASN A 262 -17.30 -12.52 43.97
N ASP A 263 -16.06 -12.77 44.41
CA ASP A 263 -15.13 -11.69 44.77
C ASP A 263 -14.55 -11.02 43.52
N ARG A 264 -15.06 -9.82 43.23
CA ARG A 264 -14.65 -8.95 42.12
C ARG A 264 -13.15 -8.62 42.10
N GLY A 265 -12.44 -8.76 43.22
CA GLY A 265 -10.99 -8.57 43.32
C GLY A 265 -10.17 -9.69 42.68
N ILE A 266 -10.73 -10.90 42.56
CA ILE A 266 -10.06 -12.08 42.00
C ILE A 266 -10.81 -12.74 40.83
N GLU A 267 -12.02 -12.29 40.50
CA GLU A 267 -12.88 -12.80 39.40
C GLU A 267 -12.20 -12.81 38.01
N LYS A 268 -11.18 -11.97 37.80
CA LYS A 268 -10.41 -11.88 36.54
C LYS A 268 -9.03 -12.54 36.59
N GLU A 269 -8.66 -13.06 37.76
CA GLU A 269 -7.34 -13.62 38.05
C GLU A 269 -7.38 -15.16 37.87
N TYR A 270 -6.23 -15.83 37.83
CA TYR A 270 -6.20 -17.30 37.82
C TYR A 270 -6.43 -17.82 39.25
N VAL A 271 -7.49 -18.60 39.46
CA VAL A 271 -7.91 -19.08 40.78
C VAL A 271 -7.98 -20.61 40.81
N PHE A 272 -7.11 -21.22 41.61
CA PHE A 272 -7.06 -22.67 41.83
C PHE A 272 -7.43 -22.97 43.29
N ASP A 273 -8.68 -23.34 43.53
CA ASP A 273 -9.14 -23.80 44.84
C ASP A 273 -9.29 -25.33 44.81
N LEU A 274 -8.19 -26.00 45.14
CA LEU A 274 -8.05 -27.46 45.05
C LEU A 274 -8.87 -28.18 46.14
N ALA A 275 -9.30 -27.45 47.17
CA ALA A 275 -10.19 -27.95 48.21
C ALA A 275 -11.67 -28.02 47.76
N SER A 276 -12.13 -27.05 46.96
CA SER A 276 -13.45 -27.12 46.32
C SER A 276 -13.44 -27.77 44.93
N GLY A 277 -12.26 -28.03 44.36
CA GLY A 277 -12.10 -28.54 43.00
C GLY A 277 -12.32 -27.48 41.90
N ARG A 278 -12.37 -26.20 42.26
CA ARG A 278 -12.58 -25.09 41.33
C ARG A 278 -11.25 -24.61 40.74
N MET A 279 -11.01 -24.97 39.49
CA MET A 279 -9.90 -24.49 38.66
C MET A 279 -10.42 -23.66 37.47
N PRO A 280 -9.58 -22.88 36.78
CA PRO A 280 -10.02 -22.12 35.61
C PRO A 280 -10.53 -23.03 34.49
N GLN A 281 -11.64 -22.67 33.87
CA GLN A 281 -12.22 -23.42 32.74
C GLN A 281 -11.77 -22.79 31.41
N ASP A 282 -11.60 -23.65 30.40
CA ASP A 282 -11.42 -23.31 28.98
C ASP A 282 -10.24 -22.40 28.57
N GLU A 283 -9.34 -22.04 29.50
CA GLU A 283 -8.16 -21.20 29.21
C GLU A 283 -6.98 -21.95 28.55
N VAL A 284 -7.02 -23.28 28.43
CA VAL A 284 -5.95 -24.09 27.82
C VAL A 284 -6.52 -24.97 26.70
N ASP A 285 -6.09 -24.68 25.47
CA ASP A 285 -6.37 -25.45 24.25
C ASP A 285 -5.44 -26.67 24.19
N GLU A 286 -5.97 -27.85 24.57
CA GLU A 286 -5.20 -29.10 24.72
C GLU A 286 -4.49 -29.57 23.44
N GLU A 287 -4.94 -29.16 22.25
CA GLU A 287 -4.27 -29.52 20.99
C GLU A 287 -3.03 -28.66 20.68
N LYS A 288 -2.79 -27.58 21.46
CA LYS A 288 -1.80 -26.52 21.11
C LYS A 288 -0.73 -26.28 22.18
N GLN A 289 -0.46 -27.24 23.06
CA GLN A 289 0.50 -27.10 24.17
C GLN A 289 1.82 -27.90 24.06
N PRO A 290 2.56 -27.95 22.92
CA PRO A 290 3.76 -28.80 22.75
C PRO A 290 4.78 -28.79 23.90
N TYR A 291 4.91 -27.64 24.57
CA TYR A 291 5.77 -27.47 25.75
C TYR A 291 5.14 -28.01 27.06
N LEU A 292 3.87 -27.72 27.37
CA LEU A 292 3.25 -28.22 28.60
C LEU A 292 3.10 -29.76 28.55
N ASP A 293 2.86 -30.32 27.36
CA ASP A 293 2.92 -31.76 27.11
C ASP A 293 4.32 -32.31 27.37
N PHE A 294 5.36 -31.65 26.85
CA PHE A 294 6.75 -32.04 27.08
C PHE A 294 7.13 -31.99 28.56
N VAL A 295 6.73 -30.93 29.28
CA VAL A 295 6.96 -30.81 30.72
C VAL A 295 6.31 -31.95 31.48
N TRP A 296 5.03 -32.24 31.21
CA TRP A 296 4.32 -33.34 31.88
C TRP A 296 5.01 -34.70 31.65
N HIS A 297 5.39 -35.01 30.42
CA HIS A 297 6.06 -36.27 30.08
C HIS A 297 7.50 -36.39 30.61
N ALA A 298 8.15 -35.28 30.94
CA ALA A 298 9.52 -35.24 31.49
C ALA A 298 9.56 -34.78 32.97
N ILE A 299 8.43 -34.75 33.68
CA ILE A 299 8.33 -34.21 35.04
C ILE A 299 9.06 -35.07 36.11
N GLY A 300 9.40 -36.31 35.78
CA GLY A 300 10.32 -37.18 36.52
C GLY A 300 11.75 -37.24 35.95
N GLU A 301 11.98 -36.67 34.77
CA GLU A 301 13.26 -36.66 34.04
C GLU A 301 13.88 -35.24 34.07
N LEU A 302 14.09 -34.69 35.26
CA LEU A 302 14.39 -33.25 35.43
C LEU A 302 15.64 -32.77 34.67
N GLU A 303 16.66 -33.61 34.47
CA GLU A 303 17.83 -33.29 33.64
C GLU A 303 17.45 -32.94 32.19
N ARG A 304 16.45 -33.65 31.63
CA ARG A 304 15.93 -33.45 30.28
C ARG A 304 15.15 -32.13 30.14
N LEU A 305 14.51 -31.67 31.23
CA LEU A 305 13.90 -30.34 31.29
C LEU A 305 14.97 -29.26 31.32
N GLU A 306 16.04 -29.43 32.10
CA GLU A 306 17.10 -28.42 32.20
C GLU A 306 17.97 -28.30 30.94
N ASP A 307 18.20 -29.41 30.21
CA ASP A 307 18.83 -29.36 28.88
C ASP A 307 17.94 -28.65 27.85
N PHE A 308 16.62 -28.85 27.88
CA PHE A 308 15.70 -28.06 27.05
C PHE A 308 15.68 -26.58 27.46
N HIS A 309 15.66 -26.28 28.75
CA HIS A 309 15.67 -24.89 29.23
C HIS A 309 16.96 -24.17 28.88
N ARG A 310 18.11 -24.85 28.90
CA ARG A 310 19.39 -24.30 28.42
C ARG A 310 19.35 -24.01 26.92
N PHE A 311 18.88 -24.96 26.12
CA PHE A 311 18.66 -24.74 24.67
C PHE A 311 17.72 -23.56 24.40
N ALA A 312 16.63 -23.44 25.16
CA ALA A 312 15.70 -22.33 24.99
C ALA A 312 16.33 -20.97 25.36
N ASP A 313 17.09 -20.91 26.46
CA ASP A 313 17.85 -19.70 26.88
C ASP A 313 18.88 -19.30 25.82
N GLU A 314 19.60 -20.26 25.24
CA GLU A 314 20.57 -20.07 24.15
C GLU A 314 19.89 -19.55 22.86
N MET A 315 18.80 -20.16 22.41
CA MET A 315 18.11 -19.77 21.16
C MET A 315 17.33 -18.46 21.31
N LEU A 316 16.90 -18.11 22.52
CA LEU A 316 16.24 -16.85 22.84
C LEU A 316 17.22 -15.71 23.15
N LEU A 317 18.50 -16.00 23.36
CA LEU A 317 19.54 -14.99 23.59
C LEU A 317 19.53 -13.94 22.45
N GLU A 318 19.66 -12.66 22.80
CA GLU A 318 19.55 -11.50 21.89
C GLU A 318 18.16 -11.31 21.22
N MET A 319 17.15 -12.11 21.53
CA MET A 319 15.76 -11.82 21.13
C MET A 319 15.09 -10.78 22.05
N ASP A 320 14.04 -10.16 21.51
CA ASP A 320 13.23 -9.16 22.21
C ASP A 320 12.77 -9.63 23.62
N PRO A 321 12.87 -8.79 24.66
CA PRO A 321 12.53 -9.18 26.04
C PRO A 321 11.09 -9.63 26.27
N GLN A 322 10.14 -9.33 25.38
CA GLN A 322 8.78 -9.87 25.42
C GLN A 322 8.77 -11.28 24.81
N ARG A 323 9.38 -11.48 23.63
CA ARG A 323 9.46 -12.82 22.99
C ARG A 323 10.14 -13.85 23.89
N ARG A 324 11.17 -13.47 24.65
CA ARG A 324 11.82 -14.36 25.63
C ARG A 324 10.88 -14.79 26.78
N ALA A 325 9.84 -14.02 27.06
CA ALA A 325 8.93 -14.25 28.19
C ALA A 325 7.65 -15.00 27.80
N LEU A 326 7.22 -14.91 26.53
CA LEU A 326 6.00 -15.51 26.02
C LEU A 326 6.06 -17.06 25.98
N LEU A 327 4.96 -17.70 26.40
CA LEU A 327 4.77 -19.16 26.35
C LEU A 327 4.89 -19.74 24.92
N SER A 328 4.39 -19.02 23.91
CA SER A 328 4.42 -19.46 22.51
C SER A 328 5.83 -19.74 21.99
N SER A 329 6.82 -18.94 22.40
CA SER A 329 8.23 -19.17 22.04
C SER A 329 8.74 -20.53 22.53
N TYR A 330 8.28 -20.97 23.71
CA TYR A 330 8.64 -22.28 24.26
C TYR A 330 7.88 -23.42 23.58
N HIS A 331 6.66 -23.19 23.05
CA HIS A 331 6.01 -24.14 22.16
C HIS A 331 6.79 -24.31 20.84
N GLU A 332 7.19 -23.22 20.18
CA GLU A 332 8.01 -23.22 18.95
C GLU A 332 9.32 -24.00 19.17
N LEU A 333 10.08 -23.62 20.19
CA LEU A 333 11.37 -24.23 20.50
C LEU A 333 11.24 -25.69 20.92
N CYS A 334 10.15 -26.08 21.61
CA CYS A 334 9.90 -27.48 21.93
C CYS A 334 9.64 -28.34 20.69
N VAL A 335 8.95 -27.80 19.68
CA VAL A 335 8.78 -28.48 18.39
C VAL A 335 10.13 -28.64 17.67
N PHE A 336 10.97 -27.61 17.63
CA PHE A 336 12.29 -27.70 16.98
C PHE A 336 13.22 -28.70 17.71
N TYR A 337 13.26 -28.67 19.04
CA TYR A 337 14.04 -29.61 19.86
C TYR A 337 13.60 -31.07 19.65
N LYS A 338 12.29 -31.32 19.48
CA LYS A 338 11.77 -32.66 19.14
C LYS A 338 12.17 -33.09 17.71
N ILE A 339 12.13 -32.18 16.73
CA ILE A 339 12.56 -32.46 15.35
C ILE A 339 14.08 -32.73 15.28
N GLU A 340 14.89 -32.00 16.06
CA GLU A 340 16.34 -32.25 16.22
C GLU A 340 16.59 -33.66 16.80
N ALA A 341 15.74 -34.10 17.73
CA ALA A 341 15.68 -35.47 18.25
C ALA A 341 14.91 -36.44 17.32
N ASP A 342 15.02 -36.27 16.00
CA ASP A 342 14.46 -37.11 14.92
C ASP A 342 12.91 -37.27 14.86
N HIS A 343 12.12 -36.50 15.61
CA HIS A 343 10.64 -36.50 15.52
C HIS A 343 10.15 -35.68 14.30
N TRP A 344 10.53 -36.14 13.12
CA TRP A 344 10.28 -35.46 11.85
C TRP A 344 8.80 -35.40 11.45
N ASP A 345 7.94 -36.24 12.02
CA ASP A 345 6.48 -36.19 11.83
C ASP A 345 5.88 -34.81 12.19
N LEU A 346 6.45 -34.12 13.18
CA LEU A 346 6.09 -32.75 13.53
C LEU A 346 6.35 -31.76 12.38
N TYR A 347 7.44 -31.97 11.62
CA TYR A 347 7.70 -31.23 10.39
C TYR A 347 6.74 -31.64 9.27
N GLU A 348 6.51 -32.94 9.08
CA GLU A 348 5.65 -33.45 7.99
C GLU A 348 4.22 -32.91 8.07
N ASN A 349 3.66 -32.83 9.29
CA ASN A 349 2.30 -32.35 9.54
C ASN A 349 2.17 -30.81 9.49
N HIS A 350 3.25 -30.07 9.73
CA HIS A 350 3.20 -28.61 9.95
C HIS A 350 4.31 -27.82 9.22
N LYS A 351 4.74 -28.29 8.04
CA LYS A 351 5.91 -27.78 7.27
C LYS A 351 6.04 -26.25 7.24
N ILE A 352 4.98 -25.54 6.85
CA ILE A 352 5.00 -24.07 6.69
C ILE A 352 5.23 -23.39 8.04
N THR A 353 4.53 -23.82 9.09
CA THR A 353 4.66 -23.28 10.46
C THR A 353 6.08 -23.49 10.99
N VAL A 354 6.65 -24.68 10.78
CA VAL A 354 8.02 -24.99 11.21
C VAL A 354 9.04 -24.14 10.46
N LEU A 355 8.97 -24.05 9.13
CA LEU A 355 9.93 -23.27 8.33
C LEU A 355 9.83 -21.76 8.60
N ARG A 356 8.61 -21.21 8.72
CA ARG A 356 8.40 -19.79 9.09
C ARG A 356 8.85 -19.48 10.51
N GLY A 357 8.59 -20.39 11.46
CA GLY A 357 9.08 -20.28 12.83
C GLY A 357 10.60 -20.26 12.89
N LEU A 358 11.29 -21.22 12.24
CA LEU A 358 12.75 -21.28 12.14
C LEU A 358 13.35 -20.01 11.52
N LEU A 359 12.79 -19.52 10.40
CA LEU A 359 13.20 -18.24 9.80
C LEU A 359 13.14 -17.09 10.80
N GLY A 360 12.07 -17.02 11.60
CA GLY A 360 11.92 -16.05 12.69
C GLY A 360 12.98 -16.12 13.79
N TYR A 361 13.85 -17.14 13.82
CA TYR A 361 15.07 -17.19 14.66
C TYR A 361 16.37 -17.02 13.85
N LEU A 362 16.34 -17.11 12.53
CA LEU A 362 17.54 -17.07 11.67
C LEU A 362 17.71 -15.76 10.88
N GLU A 363 16.66 -14.93 10.79
CA GLU A 363 16.67 -13.63 10.07
C GLU A 363 17.56 -12.54 10.68
N SER A 364 17.98 -12.67 11.94
CA SER A 364 18.82 -11.65 12.62
C SER A 364 20.28 -11.73 12.16
N PRO A 365 21.00 -10.59 12.00
CA PRO A 365 22.41 -10.60 11.59
C PRO A 365 23.28 -11.48 12.49
N GLY A 366 24.00 -12.44 11.89
CA GLY A 366 24.85 -13.40 12.61
C GLY A 366 24.11 -14.62 13.20
N ALA A 367 22.77 -14.67 13.16
CA ALA A 367 22.00 -15.76 13.76
C ALA A 367 22.28 -17.14 13.13
N LEU A 368 22.71 -17.20 11.87
CA LEU A 368 23.12 -18.45 11.22
C LEU A 368 24.35 -19.11 11.88
N ASP A 369 25.24 -18.30 12.47
CA ASP A 369 26.47 -18.73 13.13
C ASP A 369 26.29 -18.89 14.66
N SER A 370 25.36 -18.15 15.28
CA SER A 370 25.06 -18.29 16.72
C SER A 370 23.98 -19.33 17.03
N ARG A 371 23.07 -19.63 16.09
CA ARG A 371 21.95 -20.58 16.26
C ARG A 371 22.05 -21.76 15.29
N ILE A 372 23.26 -22.31 15.16
CA ILE A 372 23.61 -23.42 14.24
C ILE A 372 22.61 -24.58 14.34
N ARG A 373 22.15 -24.94 15.54
CA ARG A 373 21.15 -26.03 15.74
C ARG A 373 19.84 -25.79 14.96
N LEU A 374 19.29 -24.57 14.99
CA LEU A 374 18.09 -24.23 14.22
C LEU A 374 18.37 -24.14 12.71
N ASN A 375 19.57 -23.70 12.34
CA ASN A 375 20.04 -23.64 10.96
C ASN A 375 20.17 -25.05 10.35
N ASP A 376 20.74 -25.99 11.09
CA ASP A 376 20.88 -27.40 10.69
C ASP A 376 19.51 -28.09 10.54
N ILE A 377 18.55 -27.82 11.43
CA ILE A 377 17.16 -28.30 11.27
C ILE A 377 16.54 -27.76 9.96
N PHE A 378 16.72 -26.46 9.66
CA PHE A 378 16.21 -25.86 8.43
C PHE A 378 16.85 -26.46 7.16
N LEU A 379 18.17 -26.67 7.18
CA LEU A 379 18.92 -27.28 6.08
C LEU A 379 18.59 -28.75 5.89
N ALA A 380 18.36 -29.51 6.97
CA ALA A 380 17.89 -30.89 6.91
C ALA A 380 16.45 -30.99 6.40
N ALA A 381 15.55 -30.09 6.80
CA ALA A 381 14.21 -29.97 6.25
C ALA A 381 14.24 -29.67 4.73
N PHE A 382 15.13 -28.77 4.29
CA PHE A 382 15.36 -28.52 2.87
C PHE A 382 15.86 -29.76 2.12
N ASP A 383 16.88 -30.48 2.62
CA ASP A 383 17.41 -31.66 1.91
C ASP A 383 16.36 -32.78 1.82
N ARG A 384 15.49 -32.96 2.83
CA ARG A 384 14.35 -33.88 2.80
C ARG A 384 13.33 -33.52 1.71
N GLU A 385 12.94 -32.26 1.61
CA GLU A 385 12.05 -31.81 0.52
C GLU A 385 12.76 -31.90 -0.83
N PHE A 386 14.06 -31.63 -0.92
CA PHE A 386 14.82 -31.74 -2.17
C PHE A 386 14.90 -33.18 -2.68
N ASP A 387 15.10 -34.17 -1.80
CA ASP A 387 15.06 -35.59 -2.18
C ASP A 387 13.66 -36.02 -2.63
N ARG A 388 12.60 -35.47 -2.06
CA ARG A 388 11.23 -35.65 -2.56
C ARG A 388 11.03 -35.06 -3.95
N MET A 389 11.57 -33.87 -4.23
CA MET A 389 11.51 -33.28 -5.58
C MET A 389 12.31 -34.09 -6.62
N LYS A 390 13.40 -34.75 -6.23
CA LYS A 390 14.11 -35.72 -7.10
C LYS A 390 13.25 -36.96 -7.40
N GLN A 391 12.40 -37.38 -6.45
CA GLN A 391 11.45 -38.49 -6.58
C GLN A 391 10.16 -38.14 -7.35
N GLN A 392 10.12 -37.00 -8.05
CA GLN A 392 8.95 -36.49 -8.79
C GLN A 392 7.73 -36.11 -7.94
N ASN A 393 7.89 -35.95 -6.62
CA ASN A 393 6.84 -35.36 -5.79
C ASN A 393 6.61 -33.88 -6.14
N MET A 394 5.47 -33.37 -5.70
CA MET A 394 5.06 -31.97 -5.88
C MET A 394 5.33 -31.17 -4.59
N THR A 395 5.82 -29.94 -4.76
CA THR A 395 6.02 -28.98 -3.66
C THR A 395 4.82 -28.04 -3.51
N GLU A 396 4.70 -27.45 -2.33
CA GLU A 396 3.78 -26.35 -2.04
C GLU A 396 4.51 -25.01 -2.22
N LEU A 397 3.85 -24.01 -2.82
CA LEU A 397 4.48 -22.72 -3.11
C LEU A 397 5.05 -22.05 -1.84
N ALA A 398 4.31 -22.07 -0.74
CA ALA A 398 4.71 -21.48 0.54
C ALA A 398 5.99 -22.12 1.14
N VAL A 399 6.24 -23.41 0.88
CA VAL A 399 7.49 -24.08 1.28
C VAL A 399 8.66 -23.55 0.46
N VAL A 400 8.49 -23.37 -0.86
CA VAL A 400 9.51 -22.78 -1.73
C VAL A 400 9.78 -21.31 -1.37
N GLU A 401 8.75 -20.57 -0.92
CA GLU A 401 8.94 -19.21 -0.43
C GLU A 401 9.80 -19.15 0.83
N CYS A 402 9.64 -20.08 1.78
CA CYS A 402 10.51 -20.16 2.95
C CYS A 402 11.97 -20.42 2.54
N PHE A 403 12.20 -21.33 1.58
CA PHE A 403 13.54 -21.60 1.04
C PHE A 403 14.14 -20.40 0.27
N LYS A 404 13.32 -19.61 -0.44
CA LYS A 404 13.69 -18.33 -1.06
C LYS A 404 14.03 -17.26 -0.02
N ASP A 405 13.29 -17.21 1.08
CA ASP A 405 13.52 -16.23 2.14
C ASP A 405 14.81 -16.58 2.91
N TYR A 406 15.09 -17.86 3.16
CA TYR A 406 16.40 -18.33 3.64
C TYR A 406 17.55 -18.04 2.65
N TYR A 407 17.33 -18.15 1.34
CA TYR A 407 18.34 -17.80 0.33
C TYR A 407 18.81 -16.33 0.42
N ARG A 408 17.99 -15.42 0.97
CA ARG A 408 18.37 -14.01 1.23
C ARG A 408 19.38 -13.87 2.37
N LEU A 409 19.46 -14.84 3.28
CA LEU A 409 20.30 -14.81 4.48
C LEU A 409 21.73 -15.27 4.16
N GLU A 410 22.46 -14.52 3.30
CA GLU A 410 23.89 -14.65 2.90
C GLU A 410 24.55 -16.06 2.89
N SER A 411 23.79 -17.13 2.65
CA SER A 411 24.22 -18.51 2.90
C SER A 411 25.04 -19.05 1.72
N ARG A 412 26.32 -18.66 1.67
CA ARG A 412 27.29 -18.85 0.55
C ARG A 412 27.34 -20.24 -0.09
N ASN A 413 26.97 -21.30 0.64
CA ASN A 413 26.98 -22.69 0.16
C ASN A 413 25.60 -23.22 -0.28
N TYR A 414 24.50 -22.53 0.05
CA TYR A 414 23.13 -23.00 -0.17
C TYR A 414 22.64 -22.78 -1.60
N GLY A 415 23.00 -21.65 -2.23
CA GLY A 415 22.48 -21.24 -3.54
C GLY A 415 22.48 -22.32 -4.63
N PRO A 416 23.59 -23.04 -4.88
CA PRO A 416 23.62 -24.10 -5.89
C PRO A 416 22.67 -25.27 -5.59
N LYS A 417 22.40 -25.60 -4.33
CA LYS A 417 21.36 -26.58 -3.96
C LYS A 417 19.96 -26.03 -4.28
N PHE A 418 19.67 -24.79 -3.89
CA PHE A 418 18.36 -24.16 -4.09
C PHE A 418 18.00 -23.97 -5.57
N ILE A 419 18.96 -23.60 -6.42
CA ILE A 419 18.76 -23.52 -7.88
C ILE A 419 18.38 -24.90 -8.46
N ASN A 420 19.05 -25.97 -8.04
CA ASN A 420 18.69 -27.33 -8.47
C ASN A 420 17.31 -27.76 -7.94
N TYR A 421 16.96 -27.40 -6.70
CA TYR A 421 15.62 -27.62 -6.16
C TYR A 421 14.55 -26.94 -7.02
N LEU A 422 14.74 -25.67 -7.40
CA LEU A 422 13.83 -24.92 -8.26
C LEU A 422 13.69 -25.55 -9.65
N ILE A 423 14.80 -26.02 -10.24
CA ILE A 423 14.80 -26.72 -11.54
C ILE A 423 13.94 -27.99 -11.44
N HIS A 424 14.11 -28.80 -10.40
CA HIS A 424 13.26 -29.97 -10.16
C HIS A 424 11.80 -29.60 -9.90
N ALA A 425 11.52 -28.59 -9.07
CA ALA A 425 10.17 -28.17 -8.73
C ALA A 425 9.36 -27.69 -9.94
N ILE A 426 9.95 -26.83 -10.77
CA ILE A 426 9.34 -26.34 -12.00
C ILE A 426 9.18 -27.48 -13.02
N ASN A 427 10.20 -28.32 -13.21
CA ASN A 427 10.11 -29.47 -14.11
C ASN A 427 8.99 -30.45 -13.71
N ASN A 428 8.86 -30.75 -12.41
CA ASN A 428 7.80 -31.63 -11.89
C ASN A 428 6.41 -31.01 -12.08
N ALA A 429 6.26 -29.70 -11.80
CA ALA A 429 4.98 -29.01 -11.97
C ALA A 429 4.50 -29.00 -13.43
N LEU A 430 5.38 -28.69 -14.38
CA LEU A 430 5.07 -28.72 -15.81
C LEU A 430 4.81 -30.14 -16.31
N SER A 431 5.66 -31.11 -15.93
CA SER A 431 5.49 -32.52 -16.33
C SER A 431 4.24 -33.18 -15.75
N GLY A 432 3.85 -32.78 -14.54
CA GLY A 432 2.62 -33.20 -13.86
C GLY A 432 1.37 -32.40 -14.25
N GLY A 433 1.45 -31.53 -15.25
CA GLY A 433 0.32 -30.76 -15.79
C GLY A 433 -0.19 -29.62 -14.91
N LYS A 434 0.45 -29.31 -13.77
CA LYS A 434 0.09 -28.18 -12.90
C LYS A 434 0.75 -26.89 -13.37
N MET A 435 0.31 -26.41 -14.54
CA MET A 435 0.87 -25.22 -15.19
C MET A 435 0.88 -24.00 -14.27
N ASP A 436 -0.21 -23.75 -13.53
CA ASP A 436 -0.35 -22.58 -12.65
C ASP A 436 0.75 -22.51 -11.59
N LEU A 437 1.04 -23.64 -10.94
CA LEU A 437 2.13 -23.76 -9.97
C LEU A 437 3.50 -23.56 -10.64
N GLY A 438 3.68 -24.05 -11.87
CA GLY A 438 4.88 -23.77 -12.68
C GLY A 438 5.09 -22.27 -12.91
N TYR A 439 4.02 -21.55 -13.29
CA TYR A 439 4.05 -20.10 -13.47
C TYR A 439 4.25 -19.33 -12.15
N SER A 440 3.64 -19.77 -11.05
CA SER A 440 3.93 -19.20 -9.71
C SER A 440 5.41 -19.38 -9.32
N LEU A 441 6.01 -20.53 -9.62
CA LEU A 441 7.43 -20.79 -9.35
C LEU A 441 8.36 -19.97 -10.27
N TYR A 442 8.01 -19.74 -11.53
CA TYR A 442 8.74 -18.78 -12.39
C TYR A 442 8.65 -17.34 -11.86
N SER A 443 7.46 -16.90 -11.42
CA SER A 443 7.28 -15.59 -10.78
C SER A 443 8.12 -15.45 -9.49
N LEU A 444 8.17 -16.51 -8.69
CA LEU A 444 9.01 -16.60 -7.50
C LEU A 444 10.51 -16.47 -7.85
N VAL A 445 10.98 -17.14 -8.92
CA VAL A 445 12.36 -16.99 -9.43
C VAL A 445 12.65 -15.56 -9.91
N GLU A 446 11.71 -14.94 -10.63
CA GLU A 446 11.87 -13.57 -11.15
C GLU A 446 11.76 -12.47 -10.09
N SER A 447 11.18 -12.76 -8.93
CA SER A 447 11.07 -11.82 -7.80
C SER A 447 12.42 -11.35 -7.23
N GLN A 448 13.53 -11.97 -7.63
CA GLN A 448 14.90 -11.59 -7.26
C GLN A 448 15.83 -11.67 -8.47
N SER A 449 16.54 -10.57 -8.76
CA SER A 449 17.41 -10.46 -9.95
C SER A 449 18.58 -11.46 -9.93
N GLU A 450 19.20 -11.71 -8.78
CA GLU A 450 20.30 -12.68 -8.64
C GLU A 450 19.82 -14.13 -8.77
N LEU A 451 18.67 -14.45 -8.16
CA LEU A 451 18.05 -15.78 -8.24
C LEU A 451 17.68 -16.10 -9.70
N SER A 452 17.01 -15.18 -10.38
CA SER A 452 16.67 -15.27 -11.80
C SER A 452 17.91 -15.42 -12.68
N ARG A 453 18.93 -14.56 -12.48
CA ARG A 453 20.20 -14.62 -13.21
C ARG A 453 20.87 -15.98 -13.08
N THR A 454 20.89 -16.54 -11.87
CA THR A 454 21.55 -17.82 -11.57
C THR A 454 20.73 -19.02 -12.06
N PHE A 455 19.39 -18.96 -11.94
CA PHE A 455 18.48 -20.01 -12.38
C PHE A 455 18.50 -20.17 -13.90
N PHE A 456 18.12 -19.13 -14.66
CA PHE A 456 18.12 -19.20 -16.12
C PHE A 456 19.54 -19.32 -16.67
N GLY A 457 20.54 -18.71 -16.03
CA GLY A 457 21.97 -18.91 -16.33
C GLY A 457 22.48 -20.32 -16.03
N THR A 458 21.70 -21.20 -15.38
CA THR A 458 21.97 -22.63 -15.24
C THR A 458 21.15 -23.44 -16.26
N VAL A 459 19.86 -23.15 -16.39
CA VAL A 459 18.96 -23.79 -17.37
C VAL A 459 19.49 -23.65 -18.81
N LEU A 460 19.91 -22.46 -19.22
CA LEU A 460 20.40 -22.18 -20.58
C LEU A 460 21.74 -22.87 -20.92
N LYS A 461 22.52 -23.31 -19.93
CA LYS A 461 23.77 -24.08 -20.15
C LYS A 461 23.51 -25.55 -20.51
N HIS A 462 22.31 -26.06 -20.25
CA HIS A 462 21.93 -27.45 -20.47
C HIS A 462 20.80 -27.53 -21.48
N GLY A 463 21.09 -27.91 -22.73
CA GLY A 463 20.12 -27.88 -23.83
C GLY A 463 18.80 -28.60 -23.57
N GLU A 464 18.81 -29.71 -22.80
CA GLU A 464 17.59 -30.39 -22.37
C GLU A 464 16.75 -29.62 -21.36
N LEU A 465 17.37 -28.85 -20.46
CA LEU A 465 16.64 -27.99 -19.53
C LEU A 465 16.13 -26.74 -20.25
N SER A 466 16.92 -26.20 -21.19
CA SER A 466 16.50 -25.10 -22.05
C SER A 466 15.22 -25.45 -22.82
N SER A 467 15.18 -26.60 -23.51
CA SER A 467 14.00 -26.99 -24.32
C SER A 467 12.78 -27.43 -23.51
N LYS A 468 12.96 -27.90 -22.26
CA LYS A 468 11.85 -28.28 -21.37
C LYS A 468 11.30 -27.12 -20.54
N LEU A 469 12.16 -26.21 -20.09
CA LEU A 469 11.83 -25.19 -19.10
C LEU A 469 11.86 -23.78 -19.71
N PHE A 470 12.94 -23.38 -20.39
CA PHE A 470 13.06 -22.02 -20.92
C PHE A 470 12.22 -21.79 -22.18
N GLU A 471 12.34 -22.65 -23.20
CA GLU A 471 11.72 -22.44 -24.52
C GLU A 471 10.17 -22.35 -24.47
N PRO A 472 9.44 -23.22 -23.75
CA PRO A 472 7.98 -23.10 -23.64
C PRO A 472 7.55 -21.88 -22.82
N TYR A 473 8.24 -21.60 -21.71
CA TYR A 473 7.95 -20.45 -20.84
C TYR A 473 8.13 -19.12 -21.59
N MET A 474 9.25 -18.98 -22.29
CA MET A 474 9.55 -17.80 -23.09
C MET A 474 8.55 -17.61 -24.23
N LYS A 475 8.12 -18.69 -24.88
CA LYS A 475 7.08 -18.63 -25.92
C LYS A 475 5.78 -18.04 -25.38
N THR A 476 5.24 -18.58 -24.28
CA THR A 476 4.02 -18.04 -23.66
C THR A 476 4.19 -16.58 -23.27
N LYS A 477 5.33 -16.20 -22.68
CA LYS A 477 5.62 -14.80 -22.31
C LYS A 477 5.66 -13.83 -23.49
N LEU A 478 6.05 -14.29 -24.69
CA LEU A 478 6.01 -13.51 -25.93
C LEU A 478 4.62 -13.51 -26.60
N ASP A 479 3.84 -14.59 -26.43
CA ASP A 479 2.49 -14.72 -26.97
C ASP A 479 1.43 -14.00 -26.11
N ASP A 480 1.65 -13.81 -24.81
CA ASP A 480 0.78 -13.04 -23.90
C ASP A 480 0.94 -11.52 -24.02
N ALA A 481 2.12 -11.05 -24.45
CA ALA A 481 2.44 -9.63 -24.63
C ALA A 481 1.43 -8.91 -25.55
N GLN A 482 0.75 -7.87 -25.09
CA GLN A 482 -0.44 -7.31 -25.75
C GLN A 482 -0.16 -6.69 -27.13
N GLY A 483 1.04 -6.15 -27.35
CA GLY A 483 1.39 -5.46 -28.59
C GLY A 483 2.86 -5.52 -28.98
N SER A 484 3.16 -5.00 -30.17
CA SER A 484 4.49 -5.01 -30.78
C SER A 484 5.60 -4.40 -29.89
N LYS A 485 5.26 -3.34 -29.13
CA LYS A 485 6.17 -2.69 -28.16
C LYS A 485 6.54 -3.61 -26.99
N GLU A 486 5.60 -4.41 -26.52
CA GLU A 486 5.78 -5.23 -25.32
C GLU A 486 6.63 -6.47 -25.62
N VAL A 487 6.40 -7.12 -26.77
CA VAL A 487 7.29 -8.16 -27.31
C VAL A 487 8.73 -7.66 -27.36
N LEU A 488 8.96 -6.43 -27.86
CA LEU A 488 10.29 -5.82 -27.92
C LEU A 488 10.87 -5.57 -26.51
N ASN A 489 10.08 -5.09 -25.55
CA ASN A 489 10.53 -4.91 -24.16
C ASN A 489 10.93 -6.24 -23.49
N VAL A 490 10.16 -7.31 -23.71
CA VAL A 490 10.51 -8.67 -23.23
C VAL A 490 11.81 -9.13 -23.87
N VAL A 491 11.94 -9.07 -25.20
CA VAL A 491 13.16 -9.49 -25.91
C VAL A 491 14.40 -8.71 -25.44
N HIS A 492 14.28 -7.39 -25.23
CA HIS A 492 15.40 -6.55 -24.75
C HIS A 492 15.83 -6.91 -23.33
N SER A 493 14.90 -6.89 -22.38
CA SER A 493 15.18 -7.15 -20.96
C SER A 493 15.82 -8.53 -20.74
N TRP A 494 15.32 -9.56 -21.42
CA TRP A 494 15.84 -10.91 -21.32
C TRP A 494 17.22 -11.09 -21.92
N VAL A 495 17.52 -10.47 -23.06
CA VAL A 495 18.87 -10.56 -23.65
C VAL A 495 19.90 -9.76 -22.84
N VAL A 496 19.49 -8.65 -22.21
CA VAL A 496 20.36 -7.90 -21.27
C VAL A 496 20.67 -8.71 -20.01
N ALA A 497 19.68 -9.43 -19.46
CA ALA A 497 19.90 -10.33 -18.32
C ALA A 497 20.68 -11.61 -18.69
N HIS A 498 20.48 -12.12 -19.91
CA HIS A 498 21.03 -13.39 -20.40
C HIS A 498 21.60 -13.29 -21.83
N PRO A 499 22.81 -12.73 -22.01
CA PRO A 499 23.40 -12.54 -23.34
C PRO A 499 23.58 -13.81 -24.19
N ASP A 500 23.66 -14.99 -23.57
CA ASP A 500 23.70 -16.28 -24.28
C ASP A 500 22.46 -16.55 -25.15
N LEU A 501 21.32 -15.89 -24.89
CA LEU A 501 20.13 -15.95 -25.74
C LEU A 501 20.39 -15.51 -27.19
N LEU A 502 21.39 -14.66 -27.44
CA LEU A 502 21.82 -14.29 -28.79
C LEU A 502 22.43 -15.45 -29.59
N ARG A 503 22.72 -16.59 -28.96
CA ARG A 503 23.13 -17.83 -29.62
C ARG A 503 21.97 -18.80 -29.87
N SER A 504 20.83 -18.61 -29.21
CA SER A 504 19.65 -19.47 -29.41
C SER A 504 18.93 -19.11 -30.70
N THR A 505 18.87 -20.05 -31.63
CA THR A 505 18.07 -19.95 -32.86
C THR A 505 16.57 -20.03 -32.57
N TYR A 506 16.16 -20.82 -31.55
CA TYR A 506 14.77 -20.88 -31.09
C TYR A 506 14.29 -19.49 -30.62
N PHE A 507 15.04 -18.85 -29.72
CA PHE A 507 14.69 -17.54 -29.18
C PHE A 507 14.57 -16.46 -30.27
N LYS A 508 15.51 -16.43 -31.24
CA LYS A 508 15.44 -15.54 -32.41
C LYS A 508 14.16 -15.77 -33.23
N ASN A 509 13.85 -17.03 -33.52
CA ASN A 509 12.70 -17.38 -34.36
C ASN A 509 11.38 -17.01 -33.69
N ASP A 510 11.20 -17.33 -32.41
CA ASP A 510 9.97 -16.99 -31.67
C ASP A 510 9.84 -15.47 -31.44
N ALA A 511 10.93 -14.76 -31.11
CA ALA A 511 10.92 -13.30 -31.02
C ALA A 511 10.47 -12.62 -32.33
N VAL A 512 10.97 -13.09 -33.47
CA VAL A 512 10.59 -12.62 -34.81
C VAL A 512 9.15 -13.01 -35.15
N ALA A 513 8.72 -14.23 -34.82
CA ALA A 513 7.37 -14.72 -35.07
C ALA A 513 6.32 -13.96 -34.26
N SER A 514 6.52 -13.76 -32.96
CA SER A 514 5.60 -13.00 -32.10
C SER A 514 5.58 -11.52 -32.50
N LEU A 515 6.73 -10.89 -32.83
CA LEU A 515 6.72 -9.51 -33.35
C LEU A 515 5.92 -9.40 -34.66
N SER A 516 6.15 -10.31 -35.61
CA SER A 516 5.40 -10.37 -36.88
C SER A 516 3.91 -10.63 -36.65
N GLY A 517 3.55 -11.50 -35.69
CA GLY A 517 2.18 -11.85 -35.33
C GLY A 517 1.41 -10.72 -34.63
N LYS A 518 2.07 -9.92 -33.77
CA LYS A 518 1.45 -8.73 -33.16
C LYS A 518 1.34 -7.59 -34.17
N LEU A 519 2.38 -7.30 -34.96
CA LEU A 519 2.37 -6.23 -35.98
C LEU A 519 1.24 -6.39 -37.01
N ARG A 520 0.89 -7.62 -37.43
CA ARG A 520 -0.25 -7.87 -38.34
C ARG A 520 -1.63 -7.52 -37.76
N LYS A 521 -1.75 -7.35 -36.43
CA LYS A 521 -3.00 -6.97 -35.75
C LYS A 521 -3.10 -5.45 -35.51
N GLU A 522 -2.03 -4.69 -35.75
CA GLU A 522 -1.96 -3.25 -35.52
C GLU A 522 -2.78 -2.47 -36.57
N GLN A 523 -3.84 -1.78 -36.15
CA GLN A 523 -4.67 -0.95 -37.05
C GLN A 523 -3.87 0.17 -37.75
N ARG A 524 -2.75 0.60 -37.17
CA ARG A 524 -1.89 1.69 -37.66
C ARG A 524 -0.49 1.18 -37.99
N LEU A 525 -0.42 0.14 -38.82
CA LEU A 525 0.81 -0.62 -39.13
C LEU A 525 2.07 0.22 -39.38
N LEU A 526 2.00 1.30 -40.17
CA LEU A 526 3.16 2.16 -40.44
C LEU A 526 3.73 2.82 -39.15
N SER A 527 2.84 3.30 -38.27
CA SER A 527 3.23 3.89 -36.98
C SER A 527 3.78 2.83 -36.01
N ALA A 528 3.20 1.62 -36.00
CA ALA A 528 3.69 0.52 -35.18
C ALA A 528 5.08 0.03 -35.64
N VAL A 529 5.31 -0.10 -36.96
CA VAL A 529 6.62 -0.46 -37.52
C VAL A 529 7.66 0.64 -37.27
N HIS A 530 7.30 1.93 -37.37
CA HIS A 530 8.21 3.01 -36.99
C HIS A 530 8.60 2.94 -35.50
N MET A 531 7.62 2.74 -34.61
CA MET A 531 7.85 2.58 -33.17
C MET A 531 8.74 1.36 -32.86
N ALA A 532 8.54 0.24 -33.57
CA ALA A 532 9.37 -0.95 -33.44
C ALA A 532 10.82 -0.68 -33.86
N LEU A 533 11.03 -0.06 -35.02
CA LEU A 533 12.37 0.29 -35.52
C LEU A 533 13.08 1.30 -34.61
N GLU A 534 12.39 2.32 -34.09
CA GLU A 534 12.96 3.25 -33.09
C GLU A 534 13.27 2.58 -31.76
N THR A 535 12.53 1.55 -31.37
CA THR A 535 12.79 0.78 -30.16
C THR A 535 14.04 -0.08 -30.34
N ILE A 536 14.16 -0.80 -31.45
CA ILE A 536 15.37 -1.60 -31.79
C ILE A 536 16.59 -0.68 -31.92
N ARG A 537 16.45 0.48 -32.58
CA ARG A 537 17.51 1.50 -32.71
C ARG A 537 18.00 2.03 -31.36
N LYS A 538 17.15 2.09 -30.33
CA LYS A 538 17.58 2.49 -28.97
C LYS A 538 18.42 1.40 -28.30
N TRP A 539 18.25 0.13 -28.67
CA TRP A 539 19.09 -0.96 -28.17
C TRP A 539 20.53 -0.86 -28.67
N GLU A 540 20.81 -0.16 -29.78
CA GLU A 540 22.18 0.05 -30.30
C GLU A 540 23.14 0.61 -29.25
N ARG A 541 22.61 1.27 -28.21
CA ARG A 541 23.38 1.88 -27.10
C ARG A 541 23.40 1.02 -25.82
N THR A 542 22.81 -0.17 -25.82
CA THR A 542 22.81 -1.09 -24.68
C THR A 542 24.03 -2.01 -24.73
N PRO A 543 24.98 -1.93 -23.77
CA PRO A 543 26.04 -2.92 -23.64
C PRO A 543 25.49 -4.23 -23.07
N LEU A 544 26.03 -5.35 -23.53
CA LEU A 544 25.63 -6.69 -23.08
C LEU A 544 26.61 -7.34 -22.11
N THR A 545 27.86 -6.88 -22.12
CA THR A 545 28.99 -7.44 -21.36
C THR A 545 30.08 -6.39 -21.19
N ASP A 546 30.95 -6.56 -20.19
CA ASP A 546 32.10 -5.68 -19.96
C ASP A 546 33.13 -5.69 -21.11
N SER A 547 33.02 -6.62 -22.07
CA SER A 547 33.82 -6.64 -23.31
C SER A 547 33.35 -5.63 -24.38
N GLY A 548 32.38 -4.76 -24.08
CA GLY A 548 31.99 -3.64 -24.95
C GLY A 548 31.12 -4.01 -26.16
N ILE A 549 30.61 -5.25 -26.22
CA ILE A 549 29.69 -5.70 -27.27
C ILE A 549 28.29 -5.12 -27.01
N THR A 550 27.64 -4.59 -28.04
CA THR A 550 26.31 -3.98 -27.97
C THR A 550 25.23 -4.87 -28.59
N MET A 551 23.96 -4.55 -28.37
CA MET A 551 22.85 -5.19 -29.11
C MET A 551 22.87 -4.88 -30.63
N ALA A 552 23.53 -3.81 -31.09
CA ALA A 552 23.67 -3.52 -32.51
C ALA A 552 24.48 -4.60 -33.25
N ASP A 553 25.45 -5.19 -32.56
CA ASP A 553 26.36 -6.21 -33.11
C ASP A 553 25.69 -7.61 -33.22
N SER A 554 24.39 -7.71 -32.92
CA SER A 554 23.65 -8.97 -32.84
C SER A 554 22.73 -9.20 -34.05
N GLU A 555 22.80 -10.40 -34.61
CA GLU A 555 21.91 -10.89 -35.70
C GLU A 555 20.41 -10.70 -35.38
N LEU A 556 20.04 -10.71 -34.09
CA LEU A 556 18.67 -10.54 -33.62
C LEU A 556 18.09 -9.16 -33.99
N THR A 557 18.86 -8.07 -33.89
CA THR A 557 18.35 -6.72 -34.20
C THR A 557 18.16 -6.52 -35.70
N GLU A 558 19.03 -7.12 -36.52
CA GLU A 558 18.86 -7.17 -37.97
C GLU A 558 17.61 -7.99 -38.35
N LEU A 559 17.45 -9.21 -37.82
CA LEU A 559 16.30 -10.08 -38.11
C LEU A 559 14.95 -9.41 -37.76
N LEU A 560 14.83 -8.83 -36.56
CA LEU A 560 13.62 -8.12 -36.14
C LEU A 560 13.34 -6.89 -37.03
N SER A 561 14.38 -6.14 -37.40
CA SER A 561 14.26 -4.96 -38.27
C SER A 561 13.86 -5.33 -39.70
N LEU A 562 14.42 -6.40 -40.26
CA LEU A 562 14.12 -6.87 -41.61
C LEU A 562 12.69 -7.42 -41.71
N GLU A 563 12.24 -8.21 -40.74
CA GLU A 563 10.86 -8.73 -40.75
C GLU A 563 9.82 -7.60 -40.58
N ALA A 564 10.04 -6.65 -39.66
CA ALA A 564 9.14 -5.50 -39.51
C ALA A 564 9.03 -4.67 -40.80
N LYS A 565 10.15 -4.44 -41.50
CA LYS A 565 10.18 -3.74 -42.81
C LYS A 565 9.53 -4.58 -43.93
N ARG A 566 9.74 -5.90 -43.96
CA ARG A 566 9.12 -6.81 -44.95
C ARG A 566 7.60 -6.86 -44.79
N LEU A 567 7.12 -7.03 -43.56
CA LEU A 567 5.71 -7.06 -43.20
C LEU A 567 5.01 -5.76 -43.62
N LEU A 568 5.63 -4.61 -43.34
CA LEU A 568 5.14 -3.30 -43.81
C LEU A 568 4.93 -3.25 -45.32
N LEU A 569 5.89 -3.71 -46.13
CA LEU A 569 5.79 -3.65 -47.59
C LEU A 569 4.80 -4.66 -48.18
N ASN A 570 4.52 -5.75 -47.46
CA ASN A 570 3.55 -6.76 -47.87
C ASN A 570 2.10 -6.34 -47.56
N GLU A 571 1.83 -5.98 -46.31
CA GLU A 571 0.48 -5.86 -45.74
C GLU A 571 -0.10 -4.43 -45.76
N LEU A 572 0.73 -3.39 -45.92
CA LEU A 572 0.26 -2.00 -45.83
C LEU A 572 -0.64 -1.60 -47.02
N ASP A 573 -1.86 -1.18 -46.68
CA ASP A 573 -2.76 -0.49 -47.60
C ASP A 573 -2.44 1.01 -47.63
N LEU A 574 -1.78 1.43 -48.73
CA LEU A 574 -1.36 2.82 -48.94
C LEU A 574 -2.53 3.80 -49.04
N ASP A 575 -3.70 3.38 -49.53
CA ASP A 575 -4.82 4.30 -49.82
C ASP A 575 -5.60 4.69 -48.54
N LYS A 576 -5.34 3.97 -47.44
CA LYS A 576 -5.86 4.23 -46.09
C LYS A 576 -4.95 5.13 -45.23
N LEU A 577 -3.70 5.41 -45.67
CA LEU A 577 -2.76 6.23 -44.90
C LEU A 577 -3.27 7.67 -44.67
N THR A 578 -2.92 8.24 -43.52
CA THR A 578 -3.01 9.69 -43.26
C THR A 578 -1.65 10.38 -43.48
N GLN A 579 -1.68 11.70 -43.68
CA GLN A 579 -0.46 12.51 -43.80
C GLN A 579 0.44 12.33 -42.58
N ASP A 580 -0.14 12.40 -41.38
CA ASP A 580 0.60 12.35 -40.11
C ASP A 580 1.25 10.98 -39.87
N GLN A 581 0.62 9.89 -40.30
CA GLN A 581 1.20 8.55 -40.24
C GLN A 581 2.46 8.43 -41.09
N VAL A 582 2.54 9.16 -42.20
CA VAL A 582 3.73 9.16 -43.07
C VAL A 582 4.76 10.16 -42.56
N THR A 583 4.39 11.40 -42.27
CA THR A 583 5.37 12.43 -41.84
C THR A 583 6.00 12.12 -40.47
N SER A 584 5.30 11.40 -39.59
CA SER A 584 5.88 10.91 -38.33
C SER A 584 6.81 9.71 -38.50
N ALA A 585 6.75 8.98 -39.61
CA ALA A 585 7.56 7.77 -39.84
C ALA A 585 8.99 8.11 -40.29
N ALA A 586 9.76 8.74 -39.40
CA ALA A 586 11.06 9.37 -39.70
C ALA A 586 12.08 8.45 -40.40
N PHE A 587 12.01 7.13 -40.16
CA PHE A 587 12.88 6.15 -40.82
C PHE A 587 12.77 6.15 -42.36
N LEU A 588 11.64 6.59 -42.92
CA LEU A 588 11.44 6.74 -44.37
C LEU A 588 12.35 7.83 -44.99
N GLY A 589 12.87 8.75 -44.18
CA GLY A 589 13.87 9.73 -44.60
C GLY A 589 15.28 9.17 -44.79
N GLY A 590 15.54 7.95 -44.32
CA GLY A 590 16.83 7.27 -44.50
C GLY A 590 17.09 6.90 -45.96
N VAL A 591 18.30 7.15 -46.46
CA VAL A 591 18.74 6.72 -47.80
C VAL A 591 18.68 5.18 -47.92
N ASP A 592 18.86 4.52 -46.78
CA ASP A 592 18.95 3.11 -46.45
C ASP A 592 17.69 2.53 -45.78
N ALA A 593 16.56 3.26 -45.77
CA ALA A 593 15.32 2.88 -45.05
C ALA A 593 14.92 1.41 -45.23
N PHE A 594 15.04 0.87 -46.45
CA PHE A 594 14.74 -0.51 -46.83
C PHE A 594 15.98 -1.32 -47.27
N ALA A 595 17.17 -0.95 -46.80
CA ALA A 595 18.40 -1.74 -46.98
C ALA A 595 18.27 -3.14 -46.36
N GLY A 596 19.09 -4.09 -46.85
CA GLY A 596 19.04 -5.51 -46.49
C GLY A 596 17.91 -6.31 -47.14
N LEU A 597 16.80 -5.67 -47.54
CA LEU A 597 15.69 -6.36 -48.19
C LEU A 597 15.91 -6.57 -49.70
N GLN A 598 15.71 -7.82 -50.15
CA GLN A 598 15.52 -8.12 -51.57
C GLN A 598 14.09 -7.79 -51.96
N LEU A 599 13.88 -6.62 -52.59
CA LEU A 599 12.55 -6.09 -52.92
C LEU A 599 12.03 -6.59 -54.27
N GLU A 600 10.97 -7.39 -54.25
CA GLU A 600 10.22 -7.82 -55.44
C GLU A 600 9.22 -6.75 -55.92
N GLY A 601 8.56 -6.98 -57.07
CA GLY A 601 7.81 -5.95 -57.81
C GLY A 601 6.88 -5.06 -56.97
N LYS A 602 5.89 -5.65 -56.28
CA LYS A 602 4.94 -4.93 -55.41
C LYS A 602 5.67 -4.19 -54.28
N GLN A 603 6.60 -4.86 -53.59
CA GLN A 603 7.35 -4.31 -52.46
C GLN A 603 8.20 -3.10 -52.88
N ARG A 604 8.82 -3.17 -54.07
CA ARG A 604 9.65 -2.10 -54.64
C ARG A 604 8.83 -0.87 -55.03
N SER A 605 7.64 -1.07 -55.61
CA SER A 605 6.66 -0.01 -55.84
C SER A 605 6.20 0.61 -54.52
N HIS A 606 5.75 -0.20 -53.54
CA HIS A 606 5.33 0.25 -52.22
C HIS A 606 6.43 1.04 -51.47
N ALA A 607 7.67 0.55 -51.45
CA ALA A 607 8.80 1.23 -50.82
C ALA A 607 9.10 2.59 -51.48
N THR A 608 9.01 2.66 -52.81
CA THR A 608 9.24 3.90 -53.57
C THR A 608 8.10 4.90 -53.36
N MET A 609 6.85 4.44 -53.35
CA MET A 609 5.68 5.28 -53.03
C MET A 609 5.73 5.83 -51.61
N LEU A 610 6.06 5.01 -50.60
CA LEU A 610 6.20 5.46 -49.21
C LEU A 610 7.28 6.54 -49.06
N ARG A 611 8.44 6.33 -49.70
CA ARG A 611 9.53 7.32 -49.66
C ARG A 611 9.16 8.61 -50.39
N ALA A 612 8.50 8.53 -51.55
CA ALA A 612 8.02 9.69 -52.28
C ALA A 612 6.95 10.48 -51.49
N LEU A 613 6.02 9.80 -50.80
CA LEU A 613 5.04 10.44 -49.91
C LEU A 613 5.72 11.12 -48.71
N TYR A 614 6.72 10.47 -48.09
CA TYR A 614 7.51 11.07 -47.01
C TYR A 614 8.28 12.30 -47.50
N GLU A 615 9.05 12.19 -48.59
CA GLU A 615 9.78 13.30 -49.20
C GLU A 615 8.82 14.46 -49.55
N TRP A 616 7.65 14.16 -50.13
CA TRP A 616 6.67 15.17 -50.54
C TRP A 616 6.00 15.92 -49.39
N PHE A 617 5.79 15.30 -48.22
CA PHE A 617 5.07 15.93 -47.10
C PHE A 617 5.96 16.34 -45.91
N ALA A 618 7.12 15.72 -45.71
CA ALA A 618 8.06 16.05 -44.64
C ALA A 618 9.12 17.11 -45.04
N GLN A 619 9.51 17.19 -46.32
CA GLN A 619 10.43 18.25 -46.76
C GLN A 619 9.77 19.64 -46.70
N ARG A 620 10.56 20.68 -46.46
CA ARG A 620 10.06 22.07 -46.40
C ARG A 620 9.58 22.58 -47.77
N GLU A 621 10.39 22.35 -48.81
CA GLU A 621 10.15 22.79 -50.19
C GLU A 621 10.44 21.61 -51.14
N PRO A 622 9.46 20.70 -51.35
CA PRO A 622 9.62 19.54 -52.24
C PRO A 622 9.65 19.94 -53.73
N THR A 623 10.40 19.20 -54.54
CA THR A 623 10.50 19.36 -56.02
C THR A 623 9.97 18.12 -56.75
N GLU A 624 9.88 18.17 -58.09
CA GLU A 624 9.43 17.03 -58.90
C GLU A 624 10.37 15.82 -58.89
N ASP A 625 11.64 15.96 -58.47
CA ASP A 625 12.62 14.85 -58.43
C ASP A 625 12.18 13.69 -57.52
N ILE A 626 11.35 13.97 -56.50
CA ILE A 626 10.80 12.95 -55.58
C ILE A 626 9.92 11.92 -56.33
N PHE A 627 9.35 12.30 -57.47
CA PHE A 627 8.52 11.43 -58.31
C PHE A 627 9.31 10.66 -59.38
N ARG A 628 10.59 10.98 -59.59
CA ARG A 628 11.42 10.51 -60.71
C ARG A 628 11.62 8.98 -60.78
N LYS A 629 11.33 8.25 -59.71
CA LYS A 629 11.45 6.78 -59.61
C LYS A 629 10.12 6.02 -59.71
N LEU A 630 8.99 6.73 -59.81
CA LEU A 630 7.66 6.14 -59.85
C LEU A 630 7.26 5.76 -61.27
N SER A 631 6.42 4.73 -61.43
CA SER A 631 5.66 4.54 -62.67
C SER A 631 4.55 5.59 -62.81
N SER A 632 3.94 5.70 -63.99
CA SER A 632 2.76 6.56 -64.20
C SER A 632 1.61 6.21 -63.25
N ASP A 633 1.41 4.91 -62.99
CA ASP A 633 0.30 4.40 -62.19
C ASP A 633 0.56 4.64 -60.69
N ASP A 634 1.81 4.40 -60.23
CA ASP A 634 2.24 4.77 -58.87
C ASP A 634 2.09 6.28 -58.63
N LEU A 635 2.46 7.10 -59.62
CA LEU A 635 2.36 8.56 -59.55
C LEU A 635 0.91 9.03 -59.42
N GLU A 636 -0.01 8.53 -60.25
CA GLU A 636 -1.42 8.89 -60.14
C GLU A 636 -2.02 8.46 -58.79
N ARG A 637 -1.64 7.28 -58.28
CA ARG A 637 -2.06 6.79 -56.95
C ARG A 637 -1.58 7.69 -55.82
N ILE A 638 -0.27 7.98 -55.73
CA ILE A 638 0.23 8.85 -54.65
C ILE A 638 -0.27 10.28 -54.79
N GLN A 639 -0.44 10.81 -56.00
CA GLN A 639 -1.06 12.11 -56.19
C GLN A 639 -2.53 12.10 -55.78
N GLY A 640 -3.26 11.01 -56.01
CA GLY A 640 -4.63 10.81 -55.50
C GLY A 640 -4.69 10.91 -53.97
N LEU A 641 -3.75 10.27 -53.28
CA LEU A 641 -3.63 10.30 -51.83
C LEU A 641 -3.20 11.69 -51.31
N GLY A 642 -2.21 12.34 -51.94
CA GLY A 642 -1.81 13.71 -51.60
C GLY A 642 -2.94 14.74 -51.84
N ARG A 643 -3.70 14.58 -52.93
CA ARG A 643 -4.94 15.35 -53.20
C ARG A 643 -6.07 15.05 -52.21
N LYS A 644 -6.01 13.97 -51.42
CA LYS A 644 -6.97 13.66 -50.35
C LYS A 644 -6.55 14.36 -49.04
N TRP A 645 -5.26 14.30 -48.70
CA TRP A 645 -4.71 14.96 -47.51
C TRP A 645 -4.79 16.49 -47.59
N LEU A 646 -4.47 17.08 -48.74
CA LEU A 646 -4.47 18.53 -48.97
C LEU A 646 -5.88 19.18 -49.04
N GLN A 647 -6.96 18.45 -48.71
CA GLN A 647 -8.33 19.00 -48.74
C GLN A 647 -8.70 19.74 -47.44
N SER A 648 -8.11 19.36 -46.31
CA SER A 648 -8.43 19.92 -44.99
C SER A 648 -7.76 21.28 -44.73
N SER A 649 -6.66 21.58 -45.41
CA SER A 649 -5.86 22.80 -45.19
C SER A 649 -5.27 23.32 -46.49
N ILE A 650 -5.95 24.30 -47.10
CA ILE A 650 -5.47 25.05 -48.27
C ILE A 650 -4.98 26.41 -47.78
N GLU A 651 -3.70 26.45 -47.42
CA GLU A 651 -2.98 27.63 -46.95
C GLU A 651 -1.74 27.89 -47.81
N VAL A 652 -1.21 29.12 -47.75
CA VAL A 652 -0.12 29.59 -48.64
C VAL A 652 1.11 28.68 -48.59
N VAL A 653 1.43 28.12 -47.42
CA VAL A 653 2.55 27.19 -47.20
C VAL A 653 2.36 25.86 -47.95
N GLN A 654 1.12 25.44 -48.21
CA GLN A 654 0.81 24.19 -48.90
C GLN A 654 0.67 24.35 -50.43
N PHE A 655 0.66 25.59 -50.96
CA PHE A 655 0.46 25.83 -52.39
C PHE A 655 1.48 25.07 -53.25
N GLY A 656 2.76 25.02 -52.87
CA GLY A 656 3.78 24.22 -53.58
C GLY A 656 3.45 22.72 -53.64
N ARG A 657 2.93 22.14 -52.54
CA ARG A 657 2.52 20.72 -52.50
C ARG A 657 1.28 20.48 -53.36
N ILE A 658 0.30 21.40 -53.34
CA ILE A 658 -0.89 21.34 -54.19
C ILE A 658 -0.51 21.34 -55.68
N VAL A 659 0.50 22.11 -56.08
CA VAL A 659 0.99 22.12 -57.47
C VAL A 659 1.57 20.77 -57.88
N LEU A 660 2.40 20.15 -57.03
CA LEU A 660 2.92 18.80 -57.26
C LEU A 660 1.82 17.72 -57.32
N ALA A 661 0.68 17.94 -56.65
CA ALA A 661 -0.50 17.05 -56.68
C ALA A 661 -1.22 16.99 -58.05
N PHE A 662 -0.84 17.87 -58.98
CA PHE A 662 -1.31 17.93 -60.37
C PHE A 662 -0.16 17.99 -61.38
N TYR A 663 1.07 17.63 -60.96
CA TYR A 663 2.23 17.55 -61.84
C TYR A 663 2.05 16.45 -62.90
N GLN A 664 2.49 16.70 -64.13
CA GLN A 664 2.47 15.73 -65.22
C GLN A 664 3.85 15.55 -65.83
N ASN A 665 4.28 14.29 -65.96
CA ASN A 665 5.44 13.91 -66.77
C ASN A 665 5.07 13.88 -68.28
N SER A 666 4.57 15.00 -68.80
CA SER A 666 3.98 15.10 -70.15
C SER A 666 4.48 16.31 -70.94
N LYS A 667 4.47 16.20 -72.28
CA LYS A 667 4.97 17.25 -73.18
C LYS A 667 4.05 18.48 -73.31
N SER A 668 2.85 18.45 -72.74
CA SER A 668 1.87 19.55 -72.77
C SER A 668 2.12 20.65 -71.73
N GLY A 669 3.02 20.41 -70.77
CA GLY A 669 3.34 21.33 -69.67
C GLY A 669 3.38 20.59 -68.33
N PRO A 670 4.13 21.11 -67.34
CA PRO A 670 4.44 20.36 -66.11
C PRO A 670 3.26 20.20 -65.15
N VAL A 671 2.15 20.95 -65.31
CA VAL A 671 1.05 21.01 -64.33
C VAL A 671 -0.29 21.11 -65.05
N ASP A 672 -1.31 20.38 -64.56
CA ASP A 672 -2.71 20.54 -65.00
C ASP A 672 -3.36 21.78 -64.37
N TYR A 673 -3.05 22.95 -64.92
CA TYR A 673 -3.54 24.25 -64.43
C TYR A 673 -5.07 24.32 -64.26
N SER A 674 -5.80 23.60 -65.11
CA SER A 674 -7.27 23.46 -65.03
C SER A 674 -7.70 22.74 -63.76
N LYS A 675 -7.14 21.54 -63.50
CA LYS A 675 -7.49 20.77 -62.30
C LYS A 675 -7.00 21.43 -61.01
N VAL A 676 -5.87 22.15 -61.03
CA VAL A 676 -5.41 22.96 -59.87
C VAL A 676 -6.47 24.00 -59.49
N LEU A 677 -6.98 24.78 -60.45
CA LEU A 677 -7.98 25.82 -60.16
C LEU A 677 -9.36 25.26 -59.82
N ASP A 678 -9.82 24.19 -60.50
CA ASP A 678 -11.08 23.51 -60.12
C ASP A 678 -10.97 22.80 -58.75
N TYR A 679 -9.78 22.35 -58.33
CA TYR A 679 -9.53 21.81 -56.98
C TYR A 679 -9.58 22.89 -55.90
N LEU A 680 -8.83 23.99 -56.09
CA LEU A 680 -8.87 25.14 -55.18
C LEU A 680 -10.29 25.70 -55.05
N GLN A 681 -11.04 25.79 -56.16
CA GLN A 681 -12.46 26.19 -56.17
C GLN A 681 -13.34 25.31 -55.28
N ARG A 682 -13.07 24.01 -55.24
CA ARG A 682 -13.91 23.01 -54.56
C ARG A 682 -13.62 22.88 -53.05
N TYR A 683 -12.40 23.20 -52.62
CA TYR A 683 -11.92 22.89 -51.26
C TYR A 683 -11.39 24.10 -50.47
N ALA A 684 -11.17 25.27 -51.10
CA ALA A 684 -10.80 26.46 -50.34
C ALA A 684 -11.98 26.98 -49.49
N LYS A 685 -11.70 27.41 -48.26
CA LYS A 685 -12.71 27.96 -47.33
C LYS A 685 -13.43 29.19 -47.89
N ASP A 686 -12.73 29.98 -48.68
CA ASP A 686 -13.22 31.20 -49.30
C ASP A 686 -12.55 31.45 -50.66
N LYS A 687 -12.99 32.52 -51.33
CA LYS A 687 -12.46 32.95 -52.63
C LYS A 687 -11.18 33.78 -52.52
N GLU A 688 -10.91 34.40 -51.36
CA GLU A 688 -9.70 35.19 -51.12
C GLU A 688 -8.46 34.29 -51.09
N LYS A 689 -8.55 33.07 -50.55
CA LYS A 689 -7.50 32.02 -50.65
C LYS A 689 -7.14 31.65 -52.09
N ILE A 690 -8.11 31.67 -53.00
CA ILE A 690 -7.88 31.43 -54.44
C ILE A 690 -7.17 32.65 -55.06
N TYR A 691 -7.48 33.87 -54.62
CA TYR A 691 -6.75 35.08 -55.04
C TYR A 691 -5.33 35.13 -54.44
N GLU A 692 -5.11 34.64 -53.23
CA GLU A 692 -3.78 34.42 -52.64
C GLU A 692 -2.97 33.43 -53.47
N PHE A 693 -3.54 32.30 -53.89
CA PHE A 693 -2.87 31.36 -54.80
C PHE A 693 -2.49 32.00 -56.14
N ILE A 694 -3.41 32.75 -56.74
CA ILE A 694 -3.16 33.45 -58.00
C ILE A 694 -2.02 34.49 -57.82
N LEU A 695 -2.01 35.24 -56.73
CA LEU A 695 -0.97 36.22 -56.42
C LEU A 695 0.39 35.57 -56.07
N TRP A 696 0.39 34.42 -55.40
CA TRP A 696 1.60 33.63 -55.12
C TRP A 696 2.21 33.04 -56.39
N SER A 697 1.37 32.51 -57.29
CA SER A 697 1.81 31.78 -58.49
C SER A 697 2.72 32.60 -59.41
N GLN A 698 2.60 33.93 -59.43
CA GLN A 698 3.44 34.81 -60.27
C GLN A 698 4.94 34.75 -59.95
N GLY A 699 5.32 34.27 -58.76
CA GLY A 699 6.71 34.12 -58.35
C GLY A 699 7.31 32.74 -58.63
N HIS A 700 6.53 31.78 -59.15
CA HIS A 700 6.94 30.37 -59.23
C HIS A 700 7.16 29.90 -60.67
N SER A 701 8.27 29.18 -60.87
CA SER A 701 8.73 28.60 -62.14
C SER A 701 7.68 27.84 -62.97
N TYR A 702 6.75 27.13 -62.32
CA TYR A 702 5.70 26.38 -63.00
C TYR A 702 4.63 27.28 -63.66
N PHE A 703 4.51 28.54 -63.27
CA PHE A 703 3.44 29.45 -63.72
C PHE A 703 3.97 30.72 -64.41
N ALA A 704 5.16 31.19 -64.00
CA ALA A 704 5.84 32.33 -64.57
C ALA A 704 7.20 31.91 -65.14
N GLN A 705 7.42 32.22 -66.42
CA GLN A 705 8.66 31.98 -67.15
C GLN A 705 9.25 33.32 -67.60
N SER A 706 10.47 33.32 -68.14
CA SER A 706 11.16 34.54 -68.61
C SER A 706 10.40 35.32 -69.69
N GLY A 707 9.47 34.68 -70.41
CA GLY A 707 8.55 35.31 -71.37
C GLY A 707 7.21 35.79 -70.80
N GLY A 708 6.95 35.60 -69.49
CA GLY A 708 5.69 35.93 -68.82
C GLY A 708 4.93 34.72 -68.27
N ILE A 709 3.62 34.89 -68.04
CA ILE A 709 2.75 33.83 -67.51
C ILE A 709 2.55 32.71 -68.54
N ALA A 710 2.63 31.45 -68.09
CA ALA A 710 2.45 30.25 -68.91
C ALA A 710 1.11 30.30 -69.70
N PRO A 711 1.10 30.08 -71.04
CA PRO A 711 -0.12 30.21 -71.85
C PRO A 711 -1.29 29.33 -71.39
N GLY A 712 -1.01 28.10 -70.95
CA GLY A 712 -2.04 27.20 -70.40
C GLY A 712 -2.67 27.73 -69.12
N TYR A 713 -1.88 28.34 -68.23
CA TYR A 713 -2.39 28.95 -67.00
C TYR A 713 -3.20 30.23 -67.28
N SER A 714 -2.78 31.04 -68.25
CA SER A 714 -3.55 32.22 -68.70
C SER A 714 -4.95 31.84 -69.19
N LEU A 715 -5.06 30.74 -69.96
CA LEU A 715 -6.35 30.20 -70.39
C LEU A 715 -7.15 29.62 -69.21
N ALA A 716 -6.51 28.91 -68.27
CA ALA A 716 -7.16 28.35 -67.09
C ALA A 716 -7.74 29.45 -66.18
N LEU A 717 -7.00 30.53 -65.92
CA LEU A 717 -7.45 31.70 -65.16
C LEU A 717 -8.67 32.37 -65.81
N ARG A 718 -8.60 32.64 -67.12
CA ARG A 718 -9.72 33.23 -67.88
C ARG A 718 -10.97 32.33 -67.87
N SER A 719 -10.77 31.01 -67.91
CA SER A 719 -11.85 30.02 -67.76
C SER A 719 -12.46 30.03 -66.34
N TYR A 720 -11.62 30.03 -65.30
CA TYR A 720 -12.03 30.07 -63.90
C TYR A 720 -12.94 31.27 -63.60
N PHE A 721 -12.49 32.50 -63.89
CA PHE A 721 -13.31 33.70 -63.64
C PHE A 721 -14.58 33.74 -64.52
N LYS A 722 -14.55 33.15 -65.72
CA LYS A 722 -15.75 33.05 -66.58
C LYS A 722 -16.79 32.06 -66.05
N LYS A 723 -16.35 30.95 -65.45
CA LYS A 723 -17.16 29.80 -64.99
C LYS A 723 -17.64 29.96 -63.55
N HIS A 724 -16.76 30.37 -62.64
CA HIS A 724 -16.94 30.25 -61.18
C HIS A 724 -17.01 31.58 -60.43
N ASP A 725 -16.28 32.62 -60.88
CA ASP A 725 -16.43 33.96 -60.30
C ASP A 725 -16.39 35.10 -61.33
N ARG A 726 -17.58 35.40 -61.85
CA ARG A 726 -17.83 36.47 -62.82
C ARG A 726 -17.81 37.87 -62.18
N ASP A 727 -17.85 37.94 -60.86
CA ASP A 727 -18.08 39.16 -60.08
C ASP A 727 -16.89 39.55 -59.20
N ALA A 728 -15.86 38.71 -59.10
CA ALA A 728 -14.56 38.97 -58.46
C ALA A 728 -14.02 40.38 -58.74
N PHE A 729 -14.05 40.79 -60.00
CA PHE A 729 -13.57 42.10 -60.45
C PHE A 729 -14.54 43.27 -60.19
N LYS A 730 -15.74 43.05 -59.61
CA LYS A 730 -16.67 44.13 -59.22
C LYS A 730 -16.33 44.73 -57.86
N SER A 731 -15.98 43.89 -56.87
CA SER A 731 -15.54 44.33 -55.54
C SER A 731 -14.42 45.37 -55.65
N LYS A 732 -14.44 46.39 -54.77
CA LYS A 732 -13.36 47.36 -54.65
C LYS A 732 -12.19 46.76 -53.86
N ASP A 733 -12.50 46.02 -52.81
CA ASP A 733 -11.51 45.58 -51.82
C ASP A 733 -10.71 44.38 -52.32
N TYR A 734 -11.32 43.47 -53.09
CA TYR A 734 -10.59 42.36 -53.74
C TYR A 734 -9.57 42.85 -54.78
N ARG A 735 -9.84 43.97 -55.45
CA ARG A 735 -8.84 44.60 -56.34
C ARG A 735 -7.64 45.09 -55.53
N ILE A 736 -7.89 45.94 -54.53
CA ILE A 736 -6.83 46.56 -53.71
C ILE A 736 -6.02 45.51 -52.93
N ARG A 737 -6.68 44.48 -52.39
CA ARG A 737 -6.03 43.43 -51.59
C ARG A 737 -5.22 42.43 -52.44
N TYR A 738 -5.67 42.09 -53.64
CA TYR A 738 -5.10 40.99 -54.43
C TYR A 738 -4.73 41.40 -55.86
N PHE A 739 -5.69 41.83 -56.69
CA PHE A 739 -5.45 41.99 -58.13
C PHE A 739 -4.53 43.17 -58.48
N ASP A 740 -4.56 44.26 -57.71
CA ASP A 740 -3.72 45.44 -57.91
C ASP A 740 -2.27 45.21 -57.41
N LYS A 741 -2.00 44.10 -56.69
CA LYS A 741 -0.65 43.64 -56.32
C LYS A 741 -0.01 42.71 -57.36
N ALA A 742 -0.71 42.40 -58.45
CA ALA A 742 -0.19 41.54 -59.50
C ALA A 742 0.94 42.24 -60.30
N GLY A 743 2.09 41.58 -60.44
CA GLY A 743 3.17 42.01 -61.32
C GLY A 743 2.73 42.04 -62.78
N ALA A 744 3.41 42.85 -63.61
CA ALA A 744 2.98 43.17 -64.97
C ALA A 744 2.55 41.96 -65.86
N PRO A 745 3.21 40.78 -65.82
CA PRO A 745 2.76 39.61 -66.57
C PRO A 745 1.37 39.09 -66.14
N LEU A 746 1.11 39.01 -64.83
CA LEU A 746 -0.17 38.54 -64.28
C LEU A 746 -1.25 39.62 -64.39
N ALA A 747 -0.91 40.88 -64.15
CA ALA A 747 -1.83 42.01 -64.29
C ALA A 747 -2.44 42.09 -65.70
N LYS A 748 -1.65 41.76 -66.75
CA LYS A 748 -2.14 41.66 -68.13
C LYS A 748 -3.23 40.57 -68.28
N VAL A 749 -3.00 39.37 -67.75
CA VAL A 749 -3.95 38.25 -67.81
C VAL A 749 -5.25 38.57 -67.05
N LEU A 750 -5.13 39.19 -65.87
CA LEU A 750 -6.29 39.65 -65.09
C LEU A 750 -7.07 40.76 -65.79
N ALA A 751 -6.38 41.68 -66.48
CA ALA A 751 -7.03 42.71 -67.31
C ALA A 751 -7.78 42.12 -68.51
N GLU A 752 -7.21 41.09 -69.17
CA GLU A 752 -7.90 40.33 -70.23
C GLU A 752 -9.15 39.61 -69.70
N ALA A 753 -9.05 38.88 -68.58
CA ALA A 753 -10.19 38.21 -67.94
C ALA A 753 -11.31 39.20 -67.55
N ARG A 754 -10.94 40.34 -66.97
CA ARG A 754 -11.86 41.43 -66.61
C ARG A 754 -12.52 42.08 -67.82
N LEU A 755 -11.85 42.15 -68.97
CA LEU A 755 -12.43 42.62 -70.24
C LEU A 755 -13.42 41.59 -70.80
N GLU A 756 -13.11 40.30 -70.71
CA GLU A 756 -14.02 39.23 -71.15
C GLU A 756 -15.33 39.17 -70.37
N LEU A 757 -15.26 39.48 -69.06
CA LEU A 757 -16.40 39.58 -68.16
C LEU A 757 -17.18 40.90 -68.25
N SER A 758 -16.66 41.89 -68.98
CA SER A 758 -17.32 43.20 -69.11
C SER A 758 -18.58 43.14 -69.99
N SER A 759 -19.53 44.04 -69.74
CA SER A 759 -20.78 44.09 -70.51
C SER A 759 -20.53 44.35 -72.00
N PRO A 760 -21.39 43.87 -72.93
CA PRO A 760 -21.16 43.98 -74.37
C PRO A 760 -20.84 45.41 -74.85
N LEU A 761 -21.51 46.41 -74.28
CA LEU A 761 -21.24 47.84 -74.54
C LEU A 761 -19.80 48.26 -74.17
N LYS A 762 -19.27 47.80 -73.03
CA LYS A 762 -17.88 48.09 -72.64
C LYS A 762 -16.87 47.35 -73.53
N ARG A 763 -17.15 46.07 -73.87
CA ARG A 763 -16.33 45.27 -74.77
C ARG A 763 -16.22 45.92 -76.16
N PHE A 764 -17.34 46.42 -76.70
CA PHE A 764 -17.40 47.17 -77.96
C PHE A 764 -16.68 48.52 -77.89
N LEU A 765 -16.88 49.31 -76.81
CA LEU A 765 -16.22 50.61 -76.63
C LEU A 765 -14.69 50.51 -76.53
N VAL A 766 -14.16 49.47 -75.88
CA VAL A 766 -12.70 49.27 -75.78
C VAL A 766 -12.11 48.79 -77.11
N GLN A 767 -12.78 47.88 -77.83
CA GLN A 767 -12.28 47.36 -79.11
C GLN A 767 -12.40 48.37 -80.27
N ASN A 768 -13.49 49.15 -80.35
CA ASN A 768 -13.73 50.11 -81.44
C ASN A 768 -13.42 51.58 -81.09
N GLY A 769 -12.89 51.85 -79.90
CA GLY A 769 -12.77 53.21 -79.32
C GLY A 769 -11.96 54.24 -80.11
N LYS A 770 -11.18 53.83 -81.13
CA LYS A 770 -10.49 54.75 -82.05
C LYS A 770 -11.41 55.41 -83.09
N LYS A 771 -12.53 54.78 -83.48
CA LYS A 771 -13.41 55.31 -84.54
C LYS A 771 -14.50 56.27 -84.04
N VAL A 772 -15.01 56.06 -82.81
CA VAL A 772 -16.15 56.83 -82.26
C VAL A 772 -15.76 58.26 -81.83
N ARG A 773 -14.48 58.51 -81.48
CA ARG A 773 -14.02 59.81 -80.99
C ARG A 773 -14.05 60.94 -82.03
N VAL A 774 -14.11 60.62 -83.32
CA VAL A 774 -14.12 61.64 -84.39
C VAL A 774 -15.52 62.23 -84.60
N THR A 775 -16.59 61.42 -84.45
CA THR A 775 -17.97 61.85 -84.75
C THR A 775 -18.59 62.68 -83.64
N LEU A 776 -18.24 62.44 -82.37
CA LEU A 776 -18.85 63.11 -81.23
C LEU A 776 -18.43 64.59 -81.09
N LEU A 777 -17.27 64.97 -81.64
CA LEU A 777 -16.73 66.33 -81.50
C LEU A 777 -17.43 67.36 -82.40
N VAL A 778 -18.26 66.91 -83.35
CA VAL A 778 -18.99 67.76 -84.31
C VAL A 778 -20.41 68.14 -83.81
N LEU A 779 -20.91 67.49 -82.76
CA LEU A 779 -22.32 67.59 -82.33
C LEU A 779 -22.57 68.39 -81.03
N VAL A 780 -21.51 68.91 -80.39
CA VAL A 780 -21.60 69.57 -79.06
C VAL A 780 -21.66 71.11 -79.18
N SER A 781 -21.47 71.68 -80.37
CA SER A 781 -21.36 73.12 -80.62
C SER A 781 -22.69 73.86 -80.87
N SER A 782 -23.85 73.18 -80.82
CA SER A 782 -25.12 73.72 -81.34
C SER A 782 -26.30 73.73 -80.36
N LEU A 783 -26.10 73.50 -79.06
CA LEU A 783 -27.18 73.54 -78.05
C LEU A 783 -26.74 74.17 -76.72
N VAL A 784 -26.59 75.49 -76.74
CA VAL A 784 -26.57 76.36 -75.56
C VAL A 784 -27.71 77.37 -75.72
N VAL A 785 -28.27 77.87 -74.61
CA VAL A 785 -29.40 78.83 -74.54
C VAL A 785 -30.78 78.24 -74.87
N ILE A 786 -31.34 77.47 -73.92
CA ILE A 786 -32.74 77.67 -73.50
C ILE A 786 -32.74 77.89 -71.98
N ALA A 787 -33.65 78.75 -71.53
CA ALA A 787 -33.78 79.29 -70.17
C ALA A 787 -33.64 78.29 -69.02
N GLY A 788 -33.05 78.76 -67.91
CA GLY A 788 -33.35 78.20 -66.60
C GLY A 788 -34.61 78.84 -66.02
N ILE A 789 -35.42 78.04 -65.31
CA ILE A 789 -36.34 78.42 -64.22
C ILE A 789 -36.67 77.11 -63.49
N LEU A 790 -36.11 76.94 -62.28
CA LEU A 790 -36.69 76.17 -61.16
C LEU A 790 -35.78 76.32 -59.93
N LEU A 791 -35.67 77.57 -59.49
CA LEU A 791 -35.34 77.91 -58.11
C LEU A 791 -36.62 77.66 -57.28
N VAL A 792 -36.48 77.39 -55.97
CA VAL A 792 -37.58 77.27 -54.98
C VAL A 792 -38.41 75.97 -55.02
N MET A 793 -37.79 74.88 -54.55
CA MET A 793 -38.25 74.06 -53.39
C MET A 793 -36.96 73.47 -52.79
N GLN A 794 -36.34 73.95 -51.71
CA GLN A 794 -36.81 74.59 -50.49
C GLN A 794 -37.84 73.74 -49.72
N GLN A 795 -37.46 73.34 -48.49
CA GLN A 795 -38.27 72.66 -47.47
C GLN A 795 -38.67 71.21 -47.87
N GLN A 796 -38.41 70.18 -47.06
CA GLN A 796 -38.44 70.17 -45.60
C GLN A 796 -37.09 69.77 -44.96
N GLY A 797 -36.69 70.52 -43.93
CA GLY A 797 -35.76 70.06 -42.91
C GLY A 797 -36.52 69.88 -41.59
N MET A 798 -36.71 68.63 -41.17
CA MET A 798 -37.25 68.18 -39.87
C MET A 798 -36.68 66.77 -39.64
N PHE A 799 -36.15 66.35 -38.49
CA PHE A 799 -36.03 67.00 -37.18
C PHE A 799 -34.61 66.85 -36.60
N GLY A 800 -34.23 67.77 -35.70
CA GLY A 800 -33.52 67.44 -34.46
C GLY A 800 -34.49 67.62 -33.26
N PRO A 801 -34.09 67.42 -31.98
CA PRO A 801 -32.72 67.63 -31.49
C PRO A 801 -32.18 66.65 -30.41
N LYS A 802 -30.86 66.79 -30.18
CA LYS A 802 -30.04 66.68 -28.94
C LYS A 802 -30.59 66.05 -27.63
N ALA A 803 -29.63 65.43 -26.92
CA ALA A 803 -29.46 65.33 -25.45
C ALA A 803 -30.28 64.22 -24.73
N THR A 804 -29.81 63.58 -23.63
CA THR A 804 -28.58 63.77 -22.81
C THR A 804 -28.21 62.49 -22.00
N VAL A 805 -26.99 62.49 -21.42
CA VAL A 805 -26.56 61.74 -20.21
C VAL A 805 -26.14 60.25 -20.34
N GLU A 806 -25.27 59.87 -19.38
CA GLU A 806 -24.53 58.64 -19.01
C GLU A 806 -25.12 57.26 -19.40
N VAL A 807 -24.34 56.17 -19.53
CA VAL A 807 -23.59 55.45 -18.45
C VAL A 807 -22.46 54.53 -19.00
N THR A 808 -21.38 54.34 -18.23
CA THR A 808 -20.26 53.37 -18.40
C THR A 808 -20.68 51.93 -18.03
N PRO A 809 -20.09 50.83 -18.58
CA PRO A 809 -18.66 50.46 -18.38
C PRO A 809 -18.00 49.75 -19.61
N PRO A 810 -16.75 49.24 -19.51
CA PRO A 810 -16.00 48.64 -20.64
C PRO A 810 -15.98 47.08 -20.63
N PRO A 811 -14.86 46.35 -20.92
CA PRO A 811 -14.90 45.15 -21.77
C PRO A 811 -15.28 43.83 -21.05
N ALA A 812 -15.57 42.79 -21.84
CA ALA A 812 -15.68 41.40 -21.41
C ALA A 812 -14.83 40.48 -22.30
N PRO A 813 -14.36 39.30 -21.82
CA PRO A 813 -13.12 38.70 -22.31
C PRO A 813 -13.29 37.36 -23.05
N VAL A 814 -12.17 36.76 -23.44
CA VAL A 814 -12.08 35.32 -23.69
C VAL A 814 -12.32 34.60 -22.37
N ALA A 815 -13.22 33.61 -22.34
CA ALA A 815 -13.38 32.73 -21.19
C ALA A 815 -12.23 31.69 -21.18
N GLU A 816 -11.36 31.78 -20.19
CA GLU A 816 -10.52 30.65 -19.77
C GLU A 816 -11.41 29.68 -18.97
N PRO A 817 -11.21 28.35 -19.07
CA PRO A 817 -12.02 27.39 -18.33
C PRO A 817 -11.69 27.46 -16.83
N GLU A 818 -12.70 27.70 -16.00
CA GLU A 818 -12.53 27.68 -14.55
C GLU A 818 -12.20 26.26 -14.05
N LEU A 819 -10.96 26.09 -13.60
CA LEU A 819 -10.50 25.02 -12.71
C LEU A 819 -10.27 25.64 -11.35
N LEU A 820 -10.90 25.08 -10.31
CA LEU A 820 -10.88 25.66 -8.96
C LEU A 820 -10.08 24.78 -8.00
N VAL A 821 -9.34 25.40 -7.09
CA VAL A 821 -8.49 24.69 -6.12
C VAL A 821 -8.72 25.25 -4.72
N TYR A 822 -8.94 24.36 -3.75
CA TYR A 822 -8.90 24.70 -2.32
C TYR A 822 -8.01 23.71 -1.55
N ALA A 823 -7.54 24.12 -0.38
CA ALA A 823 -6.83 23.24 0.55
C ALA A 823 -7.78 22.78 1.66
N ASP A 824 -7.75 21.49 2.00
CA ASP A 824 -8.50 20.90 3.12
C ASP A 824 -7.55 20.16 4.06
N ASN A 825 -7.90 20.05 5.33
CA ASN A 825 -7.08 19.36 6.34
C ASN A 825 -7.80 18.08 6.78
N VAL A 826 -7.22 16.94 6.45
CA VAL A 826 -7.84 15.62 6.59
C VAL A 826 -6.92 14.72 7.43
N ALA A 827 -7.50 13.99 8.38
CA ALA A 827 -6.78 12.94 9.08
C ALA A 827 -6.31 11.89 8.06
N GLY A 828 -4.99 11.70 7.93
CA GLY A 828 -4.39 10.73 7.03
C GLY A 828 -4.56 9.29 7.54
N GLU A 829 -4.29 8.33 6.66
CA GLU A 829 -4.38 6.88 6.96
C GLU A 829 -3.53 6.47 8.19
N ASP A 830 -2.42 7.17 8.43
CA ASP A 830 -1.50 6.98 9.56
C ASP A 830 -1.93 7.69 10.86
N GLY A 831 -3.14 8.27 10.91
CA GLY A 831 -3.68 8.97 12.09
C GLY A 831 -3.12 10.37 12.37
N ASN A 832 -2.23 10.89 11.51
CA ASN A 832 -1.72 12.27 11.56
C ASN A 832 -2.51 13.19 10.63
N ASP A 833 -2.66 14.46 11.00
CA ASP A 833 -3.22 15.49 10.12
C ASP A 833 -2.38 15.64 8.84
N THR A 834 -3.04 15.58 7.67
CA THR A 834 -2.43 15.85 6.37
C THR A 834 -3.21 16.93 5.63
N THR A 835 -2.50 17.80 4.91
CA THR A 835 -3.14 18.79 4.05
C THR A 835 -3.30 18.22 2.64
N SER A 836 -4.51 18.32 2.10
CA SER A 836 -4.86 17.84 0.76
C SER A 836 -5.35 18.99 -0.11
N LEU A 837 -4.85 19.07 -1.34
CA LEU A 837 -5.31 20.02 -2.35
C LEU A 837 -6.41 19.37 -3.19
N VAL A 838 -7.57 20.01 -3.24
CA VAL A 838 -8.74 19.53 -3.99
C VAL A 838 -8.91 20.38 -5.25
N PHE A 839 -8.66 19.77 -6.41
CA PHE A 839 -8.83 20.36 -7.73
C PHE A 839 -10.19 19.96 -8.29
N LEU A 840 -10.99 20.94 -8.72
CA LEU A 840 -12.35 20.74 -9.22
C LEU A 840 -12.46 21.16 -10.68
N PHE A 841 -13.11 20.32 -11.49
CA PHE A 841 -13.17 20.43 -12.95
C PHE A 841 -14.61 20.57 -13.42
N THR A 842 -14.87 21.60 -14.23
CA THR A 842 -16.10 21.77 -15.01
C THR A 842 -16.20 20.77 -16.18
N GLN A 843 -15.07 20.23 -16.66
CA GLN A 843 -15.03 19.28 -17.79
C GLN A 843 -14.39 17.95 -17.41
N VAL A 844 -15.16 16.85 -17.57
CA VAL A 844 -14.76 15.48 -17.21
C VAL A 844 -13.51 15.00 -17.96
N GLU A 845 -13.34 15.41 -19.22
CA GLU A 845 -12.15 15.06 -20.01
C GLU A 845 -10.88 15.81 -19.58
N GLN A 846 -11.00 16.95 -18.89
CA GLN A 846 -9.84 17.62 -18.28
C GLN A 846 -9.41 16.89 -16.99
N CYS A 847 -10.37 16.51 -16.16
CA CYS A 847 -10.15 15.71 -14.95
C CYS A 847 -9.38 14.40 -15.25
N LYS A 848 -9.79 13.66 -16.28
CA LYS A 848 -9.15 12.40 -16.72
C LYS A 848 -7.69 12.51 -17.17
N VAL A 849 -7.24 13.71 -17.54
CA VAL A 849 -5.88 13.95 -18.10
C VAL A 849 -4.95 14.62 -17.07
N PHE A 850 -5.50 15.09 -15.95
CA PHE A 850 -4.74 15.76 -14.90
C PHE A 850 -3.91 14.76 -14.06
N SER A 851 -2.59 14.98 -13.98
CA SER A 851 -1.64 14.06 -13.33
C SER A 851 -0.61 14.80 -12.43
N PRO A 852 -1.04 15.29 -11.25
CA PRO A 852 -0.26 16.17 -10.36
C PRO A 852 0.83 15.42 -9.55
N SER A 853 1.70 14.69 -10.24
CA SER A 853 2.79 13.90 -9.62
C SER A 853 3.91 14.75 -9.00
N GLN A 854 4.01 16.02 -9.40
CA GLN A 854 4.86 17.05 -8.80
C GLN A 854 4.11 18.39 -8.84
N LEU A 855 4.28 19.21 -7.80
CA LEU A 855 3.77 20.58 -7.74
C LEU A 855 4.66 21.49 -6.90
N THR A 856 4.54 22.80 -7.10
CA THR A 856 5.19 23.82 -6.25
C THR A 856 4.12 24.72 -5.64
N ILE A 857 4.21 24.96 -4.33
CA ILE A 857 3.34 25.90 -3.60
C ILE A 857 4.12 27.20 -3.35
N GLU A 858 3.57 28.31 -3.83
CA GLU A 858 4.06 29.66 -3.58
C GLU A 858 3.03 30.43 -2.73
N SER A 859 3.12 30.28 -1.41
CA SER A 859 2.27 30.99 -0.44
C SER A 859 2.75 32.44 -0.25
N PRO A 860 1.84 33.42 -0.04
CA PRO A 860 2.22 34.81 0.17
C PRO A 860 3.21 34.98 1.34
N ASN A 861 4.38 35.54 1.06
CA ASN A 861 5.51 35.75 1.98
C ASN A 861 6.28 34.48 2.44
N GLN A 862 6.12 33.34 1.76
CA GLN A 862 6.95 32.14 1.98
C GLN A 862 7.79 31.81 0.74
N THR A 863 8.84 31.00 0.92
CA THR A 863 9.64 30.48 -0.20
C THR A 863 8.94 29.33 -0.89
N ALA A 864 8.95 29.32 -2.23
CA ALA A 864 8.38 28.26 -3.06
C ALA A 864 8.77 26.85 -2.58
N GLN A 865 7.80 26.05 -2.16
CA GLN A 865 8.03 24.70 -1.65
C GLN A 865 7.61 23.67 -2.70
N GLN A 866 8.57 22.89 -3.19
CA GLN A 866 8.34 21.85 -4.20
C GLN A 866 8.02 20.50 -3.55
N TYR A 867 6.98 19.85 -4.04
CA TYR A 867 6.52 18.52 -3.65
C TYR A 867 6.64 17.58 -4.84
N THR A 868 7.06 16.34 -4.59
CA THR A 868 7.27 15.31 -5.62
C THR A 868 6.84 13.93 -5.12
N ASN A 869 6.48 13.02 -6.04
CA ASN A 869 5.97 11.68 -5.74
C ASN A 869 4.65 11.70 -4.95
N LEU A 870 3.78 12.68 -5.24
CA LEU A 870 2.51 12.86 -4.55
C LEU A 870 1.51 11.75 -4.87
N LYS A 871 0.81 11.26 -3.84
CA LYS A 871 -0.40 10.43 -3.99
C LYS A 871 -1.58 11.32 -4.38
N TYR A 872 -2.41 10.87 -5.33
CA TYR A 872 -3.63 11.57 -5.70
C TYR A 872 -4.75 10.63 -6.17
N ASP A 873 -5.98 11.00 -5.85
CA ASP A 873 -7.21 10.27 -6.21
C ASP A 873 -7.98 10.99 -7.31
N LEU A 874 -8.38 10.24 -8.34
CA LEU A 874 -9.15 10.71 -9.50
C LEU A 874 -10.63 10.28 -9.37
N ASN A 875 -11.57 11.24 -9.37
CA ASN A 875 -13.00 10.94 -9.45
C ASN A 875 -13.67 11.82 -10.52
N CYS A 876 -13.81 11.28 -11.74
CA CYS A 876 -14.24 12.00 -12.93
C CYS A 876 -15.48 11.35 -13.58
N THR A 877 -16.68 11.70 -13.10
CA THR A 877 -17.97 11.18 -13.62
C THR A 877 -18.77 12.24 -14.39
N ALA A 878 -19.75 11.80 -15.19
CA ALA A 878 -20.59 12.65 -16.06
C ALA A 878 -22.09 12.41 -15.79
N ASP A 879 -22.87 13.49 -15.77
CA ASP A 879 -24.34 13.50 -15.64
C ASP A 879 -24.99 12.96 -16.94
N SER A 880 -26.08 12.18 -16.84
CA SER A 880 -26.91 11.81 -18.00
C SER A 880 -28.39 11.79 -17.65
N THR A 881 -29.14 12.83 -18.04
CA THR A 881 -30.55 13.01 -17.66
C THR A 881 -31.53 12.44 -18.69
N GLY A 882 -32.05 11.25 -18.39
CA GLY A 882 -33.49 10.94 -18.48
C GLY A 882 -34.15 10.64 -19.84
N THR A 883 -34.64 9.40 -19.99
CA THR A 883 -36.03 9.14 -20.43
C THR A 883 -36.46 7.71 -20.09
N GLY A 884 -37.61 7.55 -19.40
CA GLY A 884 -38.30 6.26 -19.17
C GLY A 884 -37.52 5.19 -18.38
N ASN A 885 -37.52 5.12 -17.05
CA ASN A 885 -38.49 5.57 -16.03
C ASN A 885 -39.87 4.88 -16.15
N LEU A 886 -40.46 4.24 -15.13
CA LEU A 886 -40.02 3.95 -13.74
C LEU A 886 -40.61 2.61 -13.25
N GLU A 887 -40.03 2.09 -12.16
CA GLU A 887 -40.64 1.42 -10.99
C GLU A 887 -41.81 0.44 -11.22
N GLU A 888 -41.62 -0.86 -10.96
CA GLU A 888 -41.84 -1.54 -9.67
C GLU A 888 -43.25 -2.15 -9.55
N THR A 889 -43.40 -3.10 -8.65
CA THR A 889 -44.43 -2.91 -7.62
C THR A 889 -43.85 -3.36 -6.29
N ASP A 890 -43.73 -2.41 -5.36
CA ASP A 890 -43.42 -2.67 -3.96
C ASP A 890 -44.66 -3.25 -3.23
N PRO A 891 -45.60 -2.46 -2.69
CA PRO A 891 -45.93 -2.62 -1.28
C PRO A 891 -47.28 -3.26 -1.00
N SER A 892 -47.38 -3.83 0.21
CA SER A 892 -48.44 -3.43 1.15
C SER A 892 -48.07 -3.89 2.58
N GLY A 893 -48.48 -3.18 3.64
CA GLY A 893 -49.25 -1.93 3.71
C GLY A 893 -49.67 -1.63 5.14
N GLU A 894 -50.15 -0.42 5.42
CA GLU A 894 -50.62 0.00 6.75
C GLU A 894 -51.84 -0.80 7.25
N VAL A 895 -52.02 -0.89 8.58
CA VAL A 895 -53.19 -0.36 9.33
C VAL A 895 -53.17 -0.83 10.81
N ASN A 896 -53.76 -0.03 11.70
CA ASN A 896 -53.99 -0.36 13.12
C ASN A 896 -54.70 -1.72 13.32
N GLY A 897 -54.20 -2.61 14.19
CA GLY A 897 -54.89 -3.86 14.46
C GLY A 897 -54.36 -4.72 15.62
N THR A 898 -55.21 -4.86 16.63
CA THR A 898 -55.20 -5.84 17.73
C THR A 898 -54.89 -7.30 17.36
N GLN A 899 -54.17 -7.99 18.26
CA GLN A 899 -54.36 -9.40 18.68
C GLN A 899 -54.15 -10.60 17.70
N LYS A 900 -53.21 -11.46 18.13
CA LYS A 900 -53.31 -12.93 18.33
C LYS A 900 -53.36 -13.93 17.15
N ASP A 901 -52.60 -15.01 17.39
CA ASP A 901 -52.81 -16.42 17.02
C ASP A 901 -52.96 -16.79 15.52
N GLY A 902 -52.87 -18.10 15.20
CA GLY A 902 -53.51 -18.64 13.98
C GLY A 902 -52.63 -19.41 13.00
N THR A 903 -51.96 -20.46 13.48
CA THR A 903 -51.46 -21.60 12.69
C THR A 903 -52.44 -22.11 11.61
N ALA A 904 -51.89 -22.82 10.61
CA ALA A 904 -52.53 -23.82 9.72
C ALA A 904 -53.27 -23.34 8.46
N ASN A 905 -53.37 -24.14 7.37
CA ASN A 905 -52.53 -25.21 6.78
C ASN A 905 -53.15 -25.62 5.40
N ASN A 906 -52.55 -26.60 4.68
CA ASN A 906 -53.13 -27.31 3.50
C ASN A 906 -53.34 -26.42 2.24
N ASP A 907 -53.42 -26.88 0.99
CA ASP A 907 -53.12 -28.13 0.25
C ASP A 907 -53.07 -27.73 -1.25
N THR A 908 -52.51 -28.44 -2.25
CA THR A 908 -51.79 -29.72 -2.46
C THR A 908 -50.89 -29.48 -3.73
N ALA A 909 -50.14 -30.35 -4.43
CA ALA A 909 -49.72 -31.78 -4.52
C ALA A 909 -48.60 -31.80 -5.62
N THR A 910 -47.84 -32.84 -6.04
CA THR A 910 -47.35 -34.20 -5.68
C THR A 910 -46.39 -34.57 -6.85
N THR A 911 -45.29 -35.33 -6.82
CA THR A 911 -44.49 -36.13 -5.86
C THR A 911 -43.12 -36.33 -6.54
N THR A 912 -41.99 -36.57 -5.86
CA THR A 912 -41.47 -37.87 -5.34
C THR A 912 -40.08 -37.59 -4.71
N GLY A 913 -39.53 -38.34 -3.75
CA GLY A 913 -40.03 -39.50 -3.00
C GLY A 913 -38.92 -40.55 -2.73
N ILE A 914 -38.64 -40.84 -1.45
CA ILE A 914 -38.04 -42.07 -0.84
C ILE A 914 -38.20 -41.91 0.70
N SER A 915 -38.29 -43.01 1.45
CA SER A 915 -38.78 -43.03 2.85
C SER A 915 -37.93 -43.88 3.82
N ASP A 916 -38.39 -43.92 5.09
CA ASP A 916 -38.18 -44.91 6.18
C ASP A 916 -37.41 -44.34 7.39
N GLY A 917 -37.86 -44.37 8.66
CA GLY A 917 -39.14 -44.73 9.34
C GLY A 917 -39.11 -44.19 10.81
N ILE A 918 -40.21 -43.78 11.48
CA ILE A 918 -41.23 -44.61 12.20
C ILE A 918 -40.62 -45.38 13.40
N ASP A 919 -41.07 -45.35 14.68
CA ASP A 919 -42.16 -44.71 15.48
C ASP A 919 -41.84 -44.89 17.01
N ALA A 920 -42.50 -44.40 18.09
CA ALA A 920 -43.43 -43.27 18.41
C ALA A 920 -43.78 -43.30 19.94
N ASN A 921 -44.59 -42.33 20.45
CA ASN A 921 -45.36 -42.30 21.75
C ASN A 921 -44.59 -42.15 23.11
N SER A 922 -45.14 -41.58 24.22
CA SER A 922 -46.33 -40.72 24.48
C SER A 922 -46.41 -40.16 25.94
N ALA A 923 -46.79 -38.87 26.11
CA ALA A 923 -47.78 -38.28 27.07
C ALA A 923 -47.67 -38.46 28.64
N PRO A 924 -48.48 -37.76 29.50
CA PRO A 924 -48.68 -36.29 29.64
C PRO A 924 -48.89 -35.76 31.13
N GLU A 925 -49.21 -34.45 31.30
CA GLU A 925 -49.98 -33.79 32.42
C GLU A 925 -49.39 -33.70 33.88
N THR A 926 -49.74 -32.79 34.84
CA THR A 926 -50.68 -31.62 34.95
C THR A 926 -50.32 -30.57 36.07
N GLU A 927 -50.81 -29.32 35.92
CA GLU A 927 -51.36 -28.30 36.90
C GLU A 927 -50.62 -27.56 38.09
N GLY A 928 -50.97 -26.25 38.24
CA GLY A 928 -51.04 -25.44 39.50
C GLY A 928 -50.01 -24.29 39.72
N GLY A 929 -50.32 -23.03 40.13
CA GLY A 929 -51.59 -22.27 40.20
C GLY A 929 -51.59 -21.00 41.12
N GLU A 930 -51.75 -19.77 40.55
CA GLU A 930 -52.26 -18.47 41.14
C GLU A 930 -51.67 -17.82 42.44
N ALA A 931 -51.77 -16.49 42.76
CA ALA A 931 -51.98 -15.22 42.01
C ALA A 931 -51.82 -13.91 42.87
N LYS A 932 -51.59 -12.75 42.19
CA LYS A 932 -52.02 -11.33 42.47
C LYS A 932 -51.28 -10.31 43.42
N GLU A 933 -51.51 -9.04 43.04
CA GLU A 933 -51.00 -7.69 43.44
C GLU A 933 -51.90 -6.93 44.49
N PRO A 934 -51.81 -5.59 44.79
CA PRO A 934 -50.74 -4.54 44.78
C PRO A 934 -50.72 -3.57 46.04
N GLU A 935 -49.99 -2.43 45.92
CA GLU A 935 -50.15 -1.08 46.57
C GLU A 935 -49.68 -0.78 48.02
N GLY A 936 -49.09 0.44 48.24
CA GLY A 936 -49.57 1.30 49.35
C GLY A 936 -48.66 2.07 50.36
N LYS A 937 -47.77 3.00 49.92
CA LYS A 937 -47.50 4.35 50.54
C LYS A 937 -46.87 4.62 51.95
N GLN A 938 -46.05 5.70 51.97
CA GLN A 938 -45.90 6.82 52.95
C GLN A 938 -44.86 6.83 54.12
N ASP A 939 -43.90 7.77 53.97
CA ASP A 939 -43.52 8.91 54.85
C ASP A 939 -42.51 8.84 56.04
N ALA A 940 -41.78 9.98 56.12
CA ALA A 940 -41.20 10.69 57.29
C ALA A 940 -39.70 10.54 57.67
N GLU A 941 -38.96 11.61 57.40
CA GLU A 941 -37.70 12.07 58.04
C GLU A 941 -37.98 12.64 59.48
N PRO A 942 -37.00 12.93 60.38
CA PRO A 942 -35.98 13.98 60.16
C PRO A 942 -34.59 13.81 60.82
N SER A 943 -33.66 14.70 60.45
CA SER A 943 -32.36 14.94 61.14
C SER A 943 -32.45 16.07 62.20
N PRO A 944 -31.41 16.23 63.05
CA PRO A 944 -30.99 17.60 63.43
C PRO A 944 -29.46 17.83 63.52
N ASP A 945 -28.95 18.59 62.54
CA ASP A 945 -28.27 19.91 62.68
C ASP A 945 -27.18 20.17 63.77
N THR A 946 -26.05 20.77 63.35
CA THR A 946 -25.45 21.98 63.99
C THR A 946 -24.36 22.65 63.11
N GLY A 947 -24.46 23.97 62.88
CA GLY A 947 -23.42 24.83 62.25
C GLY A 947 -22.47 25.53 63.25
N THR A 948 -21.75 26.62 62.94
CA THR A 948 -21.71 27.49 61.72
C THR A 948 -20.44 28.38 61.70
N ASP A 949 -20.32 29.29 60.71
CA ASP A 949 -19.44 30.49 60.62
C ASP A 949 -17.92 30.29 60.35
N ALA A 950 -17.23 31.17 59.59
CA ALA A 950 -17.60 32.30 58.70
C ALA A 950 -16.41 32.60 57.74
N THR A 951 -16.39 33.41 56.67
CA THR A 951 -17.27 34.14 55.71
C THR A 951 -16.44 35.33 55.18
N LEU A 952 -16.75 35.89 53.99
CA LEU A 952 -16.10 37.04 53.30
C LEU A 952 -14.76 36.71 52.59
N THR A 953 -14.31 37.38 51.50
CA THR A 953 -14.89 38.53 50.73
C THR A 953 -14.53 38.47 49.24
N ASP A 954 -15.35 39.11 48.39
CA ASP A 954 -15.10 39.54 46.99
C ASP A 954 -14.65 41.06 47.02
N PRO A 955 -14.38 41.86 45.93
CA PRO A 955 -14.95 41.81 44.57
C PRO A 955 -14.06 42.21 43.34
N SER A 956 -14.61 41.99 42.12
CA SER A 956 -14.87 43.02 41.07
C SER A 956 -14.46 42.71 39.59
N ASN A 957 -15.28 43.22 38.66
CA ASN A 957 -15.23 43.05 37.19
C ASN A 957 -14.10 43.92 36.53
N ALA A 958 -13.74 43.81 35.23
CA ALA A 958 -14.50 43.38 34.05
C ALA A 958 -13.63 43.01 32.80
N SER A 959 -14.33 42.76 31.67
CA SER A 959 -13.91 42.73 30.25
C SER A 959 -13.09 41.53 29.70
N ASP A 960 -13.66 40.94 28.64
CA ASP A 960 -13.09 40.36 27.40
C ASP A 960 -11.88 39.39 27.51
N SER A 961 -11.88 38.18 26.92
CA SER A 961 -12.54 37.77 25.66
C SER A 961 -12.53 36.24 25.42
N ASN A 962 -13.43 35.81 24.51
CA ASN A 962 -13.35 34.63 23.62
C ASN A 962 -13.08 33.20 24.14
N LYS A 963 -14.17 32.42 24.07
CA LYS A 963 -14.33 31.24 23.17
C LYS A 963 -13.80 29.87 23.65
N SER A 964 -14.76 29.07 24.12
CA SER A 964 -14.81 27.62 23.88
C SER A 964 -16.24 27.26 23.47
N ASP A 965 -16.40 26.56 22.35
CA ASP A 965 -17.67 26.08 21.80
C ASP A 965 -17.54 24.59 21.47
N SER A 966 -18.51 23.79 21.89
CA SER A 966 -18.70 22.41 21.42
C SER A 966 -20.13 21.93 21.72
N VAL A 967 -21.06 22.23 20.83
CA VAL A 967 -22.40 21.62 20.82
C VAL A 967 -22.66 21.04 19.44
N VAL A 968 -23.33 19.89 19.44
CA VAL A 968 -23.78 19.10 18.29
C VAL A 968 -24.59 19.93 17.30
N GLU A 969 -24.37 19.71 16.01
CA GLU A 969 -25.45 19.84 15.02
C GLU A 969 -25.33 18.71 13.99
N ASP A 970 -26.47 18.08 13.65
CA ASP A 970 -26.60 17.12 12.55
C ASP A 970 -27.03 17.90 11.29
N GLY A 971 -26.49 17.52 10.13
CA GLY A 971 -26.40 18.45 8.99
C GLY A 971 -26.08 17.79 7.66
N SER A 972 -27.02 17.00 7.14
CA SER A 972 -26.95 16.45 5.78
C SER A 972 -26.70 17.54 4.73
N LYS A 973 -25.70 17.35 3.87
CA LYS A 973 -25.53 18.11 2.62
C LYS A 973 -25.29 17.18 1.43
N GLU A 974 -25.95 17.50 0.32
CA GLU A 974 -25.91 16.73 -0.92
C GLU A 974 -24.51 16.81 -1.56
N SER A 975 -23.91 15.66 -1.86
CA SER A 975 -22.70 15.61 -2.68
C SER A 975 -23.06 15.66 -4.16
N VAL A 976 -23.15 16.88 -4.71
CA VAL A 976 -23.23 17.09 -6.16
C VAL A 976 -21.99 16.44 -6.81
N PRO A 977 -22.15 15.48 -7.75
CA PRO A 977 -21.02 14.72 -8.30
C PRO A 977 -20.26 15.54 -9.34
N THR A 978 -19.35 16.40 -8.86
CA THR A 978 -18.46 17.21 -9.70
C THR A 978 -17.12 16.52 -9.87
N SER A 979 -16.59 16.55 -11.09
CA SER A 979 -15.32 15.90 -11.42
C SER A 979 -14.17 16.53 -10.63
N ARG A 980 -13.46 15.73 -9.83
CA ARG A 980 -12.43 16.22 -8.89
C ARG A 980 -11.19 15.33 -8.80
N VAL A 981 -10.07 15.95 -8.45
CA VAL A 981 -8.82 15.28 -8.10
C VAL A 981 -8.35 15.77 -6.74
N ILE A 982 -8.04 14.84 -5.83
CA ILE A 982 -7.55 15.14 -4.47
C ILE A 982 -6.08 14.74 -4.41
N VAL A 983 -5.21 15.65 -3.96
CA VAL A 983 -3.75 15.44 -3.89
C VAL A 983 -3.29 15.61 -2.45
N SER A 984 -2.83 14.53 -1.80
CA SER A 984 -2.32 14.61 -0.43
C SER A 984 -0.86 15.03 -0.41
N LEU A 985 -0.52 16.07 0.37
CA LEU A 985 0.85 16.56 0.53
C LEU A 985 1.70 15.68 1.47
N GLY A 986 1.10 14.63 2.08
CA GLY A 986 1.79 13.70 3.00
C GLY A 986 2.21 14.29 4.35
N MET A 987 1.89 15.56 4.60
CA MET A 987 2.17 16.28 5.85
C MET A 987 1.16 17.42 6.01
N LYS A 988 1.11 18.02 7.22
CA LYS A 988 0.33 19.24 7.47
C LYS A 988 1.09 20.47 6.96
N VAL A 989 0.44 21.26 6.10
CA VAL A 989 1.00 22.44 5.43
C VAL A 989 0.00 23.59 5.55
N ASP A 990 0.46 24.76 5.98
CA ASP A 990 -0.38 25.97 5.94
C ASP A 990 -0.39 26.54 4.52
N VAL A 991 -1.50 26.30 3.80
CA VAL A 991 -1.71 26.76 2.42
C VAL A 991 -2.83 27.82 2.43
N PRO A 992 -2.51 29.10 2.72
CA PRO A 992 -3.50 30.16 2.81
C PRO A 992 -4.15 30.47 1.45
N VAL A 993 -5.38 30.99 1.49
CA VAL A 993 -6.08 31.54 0.33
C VAL A 993 -5.23 32.61 -0.36
N GLY A 994 -5.15 32.55 -1.69
CA GLY A 994 -4.24 33.37 -2.50
C GLY A 994 -2.84 32.77 -2.72
N SER A 995 -2.56 31.56 -2.21
CA SER A 995 -1.35 30.80 -2.60
C SER A 995 -1.43 30.35 -4.05
N GLU A 996 -0.29 30.33 -4.73
CA GLU A 996 -0.17 29.91 -6.13
C GLU A 996 0.38 28.47 -6.23
N ILE A 997 -0.37 27.57 -6.87
CA ILE A 997 -0.04 26.16 -7.05
C ILE A 997 0.39 25.91 -8.50
N LYS A 998 1.67 25.57 -8.72
CA LYS A 998 2.24 25.36 -10.06
C LYS A 998 2.44 23.88 -10.35
N ILE A 999 1.88 23.41 -11.48
CA ILE A 999 1.92 22.02 -11.95
C ILE A 999 2.33 22.04 -13.42
N GLY A 1000 3.61 21.76 -13.69
CA GLY A 1000 4.20 21.96 -15.02
C GLY A 1000 4.10 23.44 -15.45
N ASP A 1001 3.55 23.68 -16.63
CA ASP A 1001 3.31 25.02 -17.17
C ASP A 1001 1.98 25.65 -16.69
N GLN A 1002 1.19 24.97 -15.86
CA GLN A 1002 -0.09 25.44 -15.33
C GLN A 1002 0.05 26.03 -13.92
N SER A 1003 -0.76 27.05 -13.61
CA SER A 1003 -0.78 27.71 -12.31
C SER A 1003 -2.21 27.94 -11.83
N PHE A 1004 -2.46 27.72 -10.53
CA PHE A 1004 -3.80 27.77 -9.94
C PHE A 1004 -3.78 28.53 -8.60
N THR A 1005 -4.71 29.46 -8.39
CA THR A 1005 -4.84 30.19 -7.13
C THR A 1005 -5.74 29.44 -6.16
N VAL A 1006 -5.28 29.23 -4.92
CA VAL A 1006 -6.08 28.62 -3.85
C VAL A 1006 -7.18 29.59 -3.39
N ILE A 1007 -8.44 29.15 -3.43
CA ILE A 1007 -9.62 29.86 -2.93
C ILE A 1007 -10.24 29.15 -1.71
N THR A 1008 -11.26 29.72 -1.07
CA THR A 1008 -11.97 29.00 0.00
C THR A 1008 -12.80 27.85 -0.58
N ARG A 1009 -13.10 26.87 0.26
CA ARG A 1009 -13.94 25.73 -0.11
C ARG A 1009 -15.37 26.16 -0.49
N GLU A 1010 -15.95 27.11 0.24
CA GLU A 1010 -17.28 27.65 -0.04
C GLU A 1010 -17.32 28.43 -1.36
N GLU A 1011 -16.25 29.17 -1.69
CA GLU A 1011 -16.12 29.86 -2.98
C GLU A 1011 -16.00 28.85 -4.13
N ALA A 1012 -15.25 27.76 -3.93
CA ALA A 1012 -15.08 26.69 -4.92
C ALA A 1012 -16.39 25.93 -5.19
N GLU A 1013 -17.09 25.50 -4.13
CA GLU A 1013 -18.39 24.80 -4.23
C GLU A 1013 -19.46 25.72 -4.88
N SER A 1014 -19.51 27.01 -4.51
CA SER A 1014 -20.46 28.00 -5.05
C SER A 1014 -20.31 28.26 -6.55
N LYS A 1015 -19.07 28.44 -7.04
CA LYS A 1015 -18.80 28.70 -8.46
C LYS A 1015 -19.20 27.53 -9.36
N ILE A 1016 -19.01 26.29 -8.93
CA ILE A 1016 -19.34 25.12 -9.76
C ILE A 1016 -20.84 24.85 -9.80
N VAL A 1017 -21.57 25.09 -8.70
CA VAL A 1017 -23.04 25.10 -8.74
C VAL A 1017 -23.55 26.15 -9.73
N SER A 1018 -22.89 27.31 -9.81
CA SER A 1018 -23.21 28.36 -10.78
C SER A 1018 -22.87 27.95 -12.23
N ALA A 1019 -21.71 27.32 -12.47
CA ALA A 1019 -21.30 26.86 -13.80
C ALA A 1019 -22.21 25.75 -14.35
N ASN A 1020 -22.55 24.75 -13.54
CA ASN A 1020 -23.40 23.62 -13.94
C ASN A 1020 -24.88 24.01 -14.17
N GLN A 1021 -25.29 25.23 -13.83
CA GLN A 1021 -26.61 25.80 -14.17
C GLN A 1021 -26.62 26.58 -15.49
N LEU A 1022 -25.47 26.79 -16.14
CA LEU A 1022 -25.34 27.53 -17.41
C LEU A 1022 -25.25 26.63 -18.66
N ASP A 1023 -25.00 25.33 -18.49
CA ASP A 1023 -24.89 24.32 -19.56
C ASP A 1023 -26.11 23.34 -19.61
N LYS A 1024 -27.29 23.77 -19.12
CA LYS A 1024 -28.57 23.02 -19.16
C LYS A 1024 -29.69 23.79 -19.87
#